data_AF-A0A820SVZ3-F1
#
_entry.id   AF-A0A820SVZ3-F1
#
_cell.length_a   1.000
_cell.length_b   1.000
_cell.length_c   1.000
_cell.angle_alpha   90.00
_cell.angle_beta   90.00
_cell.angle_gamma   90.00
#
_symmetry.space_group_name_H-M   'P 1'
#
loop_
_entity.id
_entity.type
_entity.pdbx_description
1 polymer ?
#
loop_
_entity_poly.entity_id
_entity_poly.type
_entity_poly.pdbx_seq_one_letter_code
_entity_poly.pdbx_strand_id
1 'polypeptide(L)'
;MGNTVRAKLFKIREKKKAKQHSRWIDRQIQSDLTKKKSEIKCLVSGIYGSGKTTLIHHMDLIYNPNLLNEEILECRKRIYMEVFRSLIAIIQEMKKDQCLKLKFLSYSYPDFLNFSVDIITKSAMDRINSDLNYTNSYENIDLLYFAVLDNLLWHANLSNNGCKLPSEISNALKRLWSDVDIKIWYKQHKDRLDSCHHFFLKRLMEILNDNYTPVEQDILHAGNTTKNNLNEVKCQLDTGITIWLIDVYTKLSYTSNANRWLNYFIDAPAIINIVDLSCYDQVDHENGYNPMQESIAYFHSLCRAQWLRESTIFLCLNKKDIFASKITHSSLRGCFPDYTGRDEYHEASQHILSQFLQMNTNEHMYNIYPLFTSAIDPESVRLLAILLLAIILLAIDAINGSKHHASQTIKSTKQDHAIEFMIDEVINTAMKTQKIPGVALGVFRRGEIIFSKVYGYSNLEHEVPVKLETMFQSGSVGKQFTSMAIMMLVEHEKLQLDDKIQKYFHDAPIEWANITIRNLLTHTSGMVSYSPDLNFQQAYTEDDVYNIIKSTTLIYQPGQQFSYSNFGYIMLGFLIQRVTNQSYANFIHEHIFRPLGMKTARIINETSIIPNRASGYVFIDDHIINQPWVSPIFNTMADGSFYFNIYDMVKWDEALYSDVLLKRQASFDEMWSPVKLNGNITYEYGFGWSLLEAINGMRIIEHGGSWQGFRTMIVRVPEDERTVFLFTNMNRPTVDVRKIAHDVLHIYNAQLAVKPTFDYQSQ
;
A
#
# COMPACT_ATOMS: atom_id res chain seq x y z
N MET A 1 -80.68 -24.61 -9.51
CA MET A 1 -79.49 -24.17 -10.29
C MET A 1 -78.65 -23.05 -9.65
N GLY A 2 -79.11 -22.32 -8.61
CA GLY A 2 -78.40 -21.15 -8.07
C GLY A 2 -77.15 -21.40 -7.20
N ASN A 3 -77.11 -22.45 -6.38
CA ASN A 3 -76.01 -22.67 -5.42
C ASN A 3 -74.74 -23.24 -6.06
N THR A 4 -74.86 -24.09 -7.08
CA THR A 4 -73.73 -24.68 -7.80
C THR A 4 -72.96 -23.66 -8.63
N VAL A 5 -73.66 -22.68 -9.21
CA VAL A 5 -73.06 -21.59 -10.00
C VAL A 5 -72.35 -20.59 -9.09
N ARG A 6 -72.92 -20.24 -7.93
CA ARG A 6 -72.25 -19.39 -6.91
C ARG A 6 -70.98 -20.04 -6.37
N ALA A 7 -71.00 -21.34 -6.08
CA ALA A 7 -69.80 -22.07 -5.61
C ALA A 7 -68.70 -22.12 -6.69
N LYS A 8 -69.06 -22.31 -7.97
CA LYS A 8 -68.12 -22.23 -9.10
C LYS A 8 -67.54 -20.82 -9.26
N LEU A 9 -68.36 -19.77 -9.20
CA LEU A 9 -67.91 -18.38 -9.31
C LEU A 9 -67.01 -17.96 -8.13
N PHE A 10 -67.29 -18.43 -6.92
CA PHE A 10 -66.44 -18.20 -5.75
C PHE A 10 -65.07 -18.87 -5.92
N LYS A 11 -65.04 -20.16 -6.34
CA LYS A 11 -63.78 -20.87 -6.65
C LYS A 11 -62.98 -20.20 -7.79
N ILE A 12 -63.65 -19.64 -8.79
CA ILE A 12 -63.00 -18.88 -9.87
C ILE A 12 -62.41 -17.57 -9.34
N ARG A 13 -63.12 -16.83 -8.47
CA ARG A 13 -62.61 -15.62 -7.83
C ARG A 13 -61.41 -15.90 -6.93
N GLU A 14 -61.46 -16.96 -6.12
CA GLU A 14 -60.35 -17.37 -5.26
C GLU A 14 -59.14 -17.83 -6.09
N LYS A 15 -59.34 -18.60 -7.17
CA LYS A 15 -58.26 -18.91 -8.12
C LYS A 15 -57.66 -17.66 -8.77
N LYS A 16 -58.48 -16.65 -9.09
CA LYS A 16 -58.00 -15.39 -9.68
C LYS A 16 -57.19 -14.57 -8.69
N LYS A 17 -57.63 -14.50 -7.42
CA LYS A 17 -56.87 -13.87 -6.32
C LYS A 17 -55.56 -14.60 -6.05
N ALA A 18 -55.58 -15.92 -5.94
CA ALA A 18 -54.37 -16.74 -5.76
C ALA A 18 -53.38 -16.55 -6.92
N LYS A 19 -53.87 -16.46 -8.17
CA LYS A 19 -53.03 -16.20 -9.34
C LYS A 19 -52.47 -14.77 -9.37
N GLN A 20 -53.21 -13.79 -8.86
CA GLN A 20 -52.70 -12.42 -8.68
C GLN A 20 -51.65 -12.34 -7.57
N HIS A 21 -51.88 -13.03 -6.45
CA HIS A 21 -50.92 -13.11 -5.35
C HIS A 21 -49.63 -13.84 -5.77
N SER A 22 -49.74 -14.96 -6.48
CA SER A 22 -48.60 -15.66 -7.09
C SER A 22 -47.80 -14.74 -8.02
N ARG A 23 -48.47 -13.99 -8.90
CA ARG A 23 -47.79 -13.02 -9.78
C ARG A 23 -47.11 -11.87 -9.02
N TRP A 24 -47.66 -11.48 -7.88
CA TRP A 24 -47.03 -10.48 -7.01
C TRP A 24 -45.78 -11.06 -6.34
N ILE A 25 -45.85 -12.31 -5.83
CA ILE A 25 -44.69 -13.04 -5.30
C ILE A 25 -43.62 -13.22 -6.38
N ASP A 26 -43.99 -13.64 -7.59
CA ASP A 26 -43.05 -13.82 -8.71
C ASP A 26 -42.33 -12.51 -9.07
N ARG A 27 -43.03 -11.37 -8.99
CA ARG A 27 -42.42 -10.04 -9.19
C ARG A 27 -41.47 -9.66 -8.05
N GLN A 28 -41.81 -9.97 -6.81
CA GLN A 28 -40.91 -9.76 -5.66
C GLN A 28 -39.65 -10.62 -5.82
N ILE A 29 -39.81 -11.91 -6.15
CA ILE A 29 -38.70 -12.83 -6.40
C ILE A 29 -37.81 -12.32 -7.54
N GLN A 30 -38.37 -11.84 -8.65
CA GLN A 30 -37.55 -11.28 -9.74
C GLN A 30 -36.83 -9.98 -9.34
N SER A 31 -37.49 -9.10 -8.58
CA SER A 31 -36.86 -7.91 -8.02
C SER A 31 -35.68 -8.30 -7.11
N ASP A 32 -35.87 -9.27 -6.22
CA ASP A 32 -34.84 -9.75 -5.29
C ASP A 32 -33.70 -10.48 -6.01
N LEU A 33 -33.99 -11.25 -7.07
CA LEU A 33 -32.99 -11.86 -7.94
C LEU A 33 -32.15 -10.82 -8.69
N THR A 34 -32.76 -9.68 -9.06
CA THR A 34 -32.05 -8.59 -9.74
C THR A 34 -31.13 -7.85 -8.76
N LYS A 35 -31.60 -7.59 -7.53
CA LYS A 35 -30.77 -7.07 -6.43
C LYS A 35 -29.62 -8.02 -6.06
N LYS A 36 -29.88 -9.33 -6.02
CA LYS A 36 -28.85 -10.36 -5.79
C LYS A 36 -27.73 -10.35 -6.83
N LYS A 37 -27.97 -9.88 -8.06
CA LYS A 37 -26.92 -9.79 -9.09
C LYS A 37 -25.96 -8.61 -8.90
N SER A 38 -26.33 -7.61 -8.09
CA SER A 38 -25.50 -6.46 -7.74
C SER A 38 -24.92 -6.55 -6.32
N GLU A 39 -25.16 -7.64 -5.60
CA GLU A 39 -24.63 -7.91 -4.27
C GLU A 39 -23.49 -8.94 -4.34
N ILE A 40 -22.30 -8.55 -3.90
CA ILE A 40 -21.12 -9.42 -3.81
C ILE A 40 -20.95 -9.84 -2.36
N LYS A 41 -21.06 -11.13 -2.08
CA LYS A 41 -20.86 -11.66 -0.72
C LYS A 41 -19.39 -11.94 -0.44
N CYS A 42 -18.85 -11.34 0.59
CA CYS A 42 -17.48 -11.56 1.03
C CYS A 42 -17.47 -12.12 2.44
N LEU A 43 -16.87 -13.29 2.62
CA LEU A 43 -16.61 -13.84 3.95
C LEU A 43 -15.37 -13.16 4.55
N VAL A 44 -15.47 -12.61 5.75
CA VAL A 44 -14.32 -12.08 6.49
C VAL A 44 -13.86 -13.15 7.49
N SER A 45 -12.62 -13.60 7.35
CA SER A 45 -12.03 -14.70 8.12
C SER A 45 -10.72 -14.30 8.79
N GLY A 46 -10.28 -15.08 9.77
CA GLY A 46 -9.03 -14.84 10.52
C GLY A 46 -9.20 -15.11 12.01
N ILE A 47 -8.08 -15.18 12.74
CA ILE A 47 -8.08 -15.48 14.18
C ILE A 47 -8.66 -14.32 15.03
N TYR A 48 -8.93 -14.59 16.31
CA TYR A 48 -9.33 -13.53 17.24
C TYR A 48 -8.24 -12.45 17.35
N GLY A 49 -8.63 -11.18 17.42
CA GLY A 49 -7.68 -10.06 17.54
C GLY A 49 -6.98 -9.63 16.24
N SER A 50 -7.23 -10.28 15.10
CA SER A 50 -6.54 -9.95 13.84
C SER A 50 -6.97 -8.63 13.17
N GLY A 51 -8.08 -8.05 13.62
CA GLY A 51 -8.62 -6.78 13.09
C GLY A 51 -9.82 -6.92 12.14
N LYS A 52 -10.48 -8.09 12.09
CA LYS A 52 -11.73 -8.32 11.33
C LYS A 52 -12.80 -7.26 11.58
N THR A 53 -13.18 -7.09 12.84
CA THR A 53 -14.25 -6.17 13.21
C THR A 53 -13.86 -4.71 12.91
N THR A 54 -12.60 -4.33 13.15
CA THR A 54 -12.07 -3.01 12.80
C THR A 54 -12.19 -2.73 11.30
N LEU A 55 -11.80 -3.70 10.45
CA LEU A 55 -11.89 -3.54 9.01
C LEU A 55 -13.34 -3.35 8.54
N ILE A 56 -14.24 -4.23 9.00
CA ILE A 56 -15.66 -4.19 8.62
C ILE A 56 -16.30 -2.87 9.01
N HIS A 57 -15.99 -2.38 10.20
CA HIS A 57 -16.44 -1.08 10.68
C HIS A 57 -15.93 0.07 9.85
N HIS A 58 -14.65 0.02 9.51
CA HIS A 58 -14.05 1.09 8.73
C HIS A 58 -14.70 1.14 7.34
N MET A 59 -14.95 -0.03 6.73
CA MET A 59 -15.73 -0.10 5.50
C MET A 59 -17.16 0.43 5.69
N ASP A 60 -17.83 0.13 6.80
CA ASP A 60 -19.16 0.67 7.09
C ASP A 60 -19.14 2.21 7.22
N LEU A 61 -18.17 2.78 7.94
CA LEU A 61 -18.02 4.22 8.12
C LEU A 61 -17.72 4.94 6.79
N ILE A 62 -16.87 4.35 5.95
CA ILE A 62 -16.50 4.93 4.65
C ILE A 62 -17.71 4.99 3.72
N TYR A 63 -18.53 3.93 3.68
CA TYR A 63 -19.59 3.76 2.68
C TYR A 63 -21.00 4.07 3.19
N ASN A 64 -21.21 4.19 4.51
CA ASN A 64 -22.50 4.49 5.14
C ASN A 64 -22.39 5.64 6.19
N PRO A 65 -21.94 6.85 5.82
CA PRO A 65 -21.64 7.93 6.77
C PRO A 65 -22.84 8.49 7.55
N ASN A 66 -24.08 8.22 7.10
CA ASN A 66 -25.30 8.77 7.70
C ASN A 66 -25.79 8.03 8.96
N LEU A 67 -25.20 6.88 9.31
CA LEU A 67 -25.56 6.10 10.51
C LEU A 67 -24.95 6.65 11.81
N LEU A 68 -24.13 7.69 11.72
CA LEU A 68 -23.30 8.18 12.83
C LEU A 68 -24.08 8.71 14.05
N ASN A 69 -25.27 9.30 13.86
CA ASN A 69 -25.89 10.10 14.93
C ASN A 69 -26.58 9.27 16.04
N GLU A 70 -27.13 8.09 15.74
CA GLU A 70 -27.72 7.20 16.77
C GLU A 70 -26.68 6.28 17.44
N GLU A 71 -25.52 6.06 16.80
CA GLU A 71 -24.46 5.14 17.28
C GLU A 71 -23.38 5.80 18.16
N ILE A 72 -23.18 7.12 18.10
CA ILE A 72 -22.15 7.83 18.89
C ILE A 72 -22.30 7.58 20.41
N LEU A 73 -23.53 7.46 20.90
CA LEU A 73 -23.84 7.22 22.31
C LEU A 73 -23.35 5.83 22.77
N GLU A 74 -23.61 4.81 21.96
CA GLU A 74 -23.17 3.44 22.24
C GLU A 74 -21.66 3.30 22.02
N CYS A 75 -21.09 4.01 21.04
CA CYS A 75 -19.64 4.14 20.85
C CYS A 75 -18.94 4.71 22.08
N ARG A 76 -19.49 5.77 22.67
CA ARG A 76 -18.92 6.43 23.85
C ARG A 76 -18.79 5.48 25.04
N LYS A 77 -19.81 4.63 25.27
CA LYS A 77 -19.76 3.59 26.30
C LYS A 77 -18.61 2.61 26.04
N ARG A 78 -18.42 2.17 24.79
CA ARG A 78 -17.33 1.24 24.41
C ARG A 78 -15.95 1.86 24.59
N ILE A 79 -15.78 3.11 24.18
CA ILE A 79 -14.52 3.84 24.34
C ILE A 79 -14.15 3.92 25.82
N TYR A 80 -15.11 4.18 26.71
CA TYR A 80 -14.86 4.13 28.15
C TYR A 80 -14.43 2.74 28.61
N MET A 81 -15.10 1.67 28.16
CA MET A 81 -14.70 0.29 28.47
C MET A 81 -13.26 -0.01 28.04
N GLU A 82 -12.83 0.46 26.86
CA GLU A 82 -11.45 0.31 26.40
C GLU A 82 -10.46 1.12 27.24
N VAL A 83 -10.82 2.33 27.69
CA VAL A 83 -9.99 3.07 28.65
C VAL A 83 -9.79 2.28 29.95
N PHE A 84 -10.86 1.67 30.49
CA PHE A 84 -10.75 0.81 31.67
C PHE A 84 -9.84 -0.40 31.41
N ARG A 85 -10.04 -1.11 30.30
CA ARG A 85 -9.20 -2.27 29.91
C ARG A 85 -7.74 -1.90 29.73
N SER A 86 -7.47 -0.75 29.14
CA SER A 86 -6.10 -0.27 28.91
C SER A 86 -5.37 0.02 30.22
N LEU A 87 -6.07 0.59 31.21
CA LEU A 87 -5.51 0.81 32.53
C LEU A 87 -5.28 -0.51 33.28
N ILE A 88 -6.23 -1.44 33.20
CA ILE A 88 -6.09 -2.79 33.76
C ILE A 88 -4.86 -3.50 33.18
N ALA A 89 -4.69 -3.45 31.85
CA ALA A 89 -3.59 -4.09 31.15
C ALA A 89 -2.23 -3.56 31.63
N ILE A 90 -2.08 -2.23 31.79
CA ILE A 90 -0.87 -1.65 32.37
C ILE A 90 -0.57 -2.23 33.75
N ILE A 91 -1.60 -2.32 34.62
CA ILE A 91 -1.36 -2.73 36.00
C ILE A 91 -1.04 -4.22 36.08
N GLN A 92 -1.66 -5.03 35.22
CA GLN A 92 -1.30 -6.44 35.07
C GLN A 92 0.16 -6.61 34.64
N GLU A 93 0.63 -5.84 33.66
CA GLU A 93 2.03 -5.89 33.23
C GLU A 93 3.00 -5.36 34.30
N MET A 94 2.69 -4.25 34.98
CA MET A 94 3.48 -3.76 36.11
C MET A 94 3.55 -4.76 37.27
N LYS A 95 2.48 -5.54 37.48
CA LYS A 95 2.46 -6.63 38.46
C LYS A 95 3.36 -7.78 38.03
N LYS A 96 3.38 -8.15 36.75
CA LYS A 96 4.32 -9.16 36.22
C LYS A 96 5.77 -8.74 36.44
N ASP A 97 6.09 -7.46 36.25
CA ASP A 97 7.41 -6.89 36.49
C ASP A 97 7.76 -6.71 37.99
N GLN A 98 6.86 -7.05 38.91
CA GLN A 98 6.99 -6.85 40.36
C GLN A 98 7.34 -5.41 40.76
N CYS A 99 7.00 -4.43 39.91
CA CYS A 99 7.36 -3.02 40.09
C CYS A 99 6.15 -2.17 40.51
N LEU A 100 5.00 -2.79 40.77
CA LEU A 100 3.81 -2.10 41.24
C LEU A 100 4.04 -1.54 42.65
N LYS A 101 4.43 -0.27 42.74
CA LYS A 101 4.64 0.49 43.98
C LYS A 101 3.78 1.75 43.98
N LEU A 102 2.47 1.61 43.83
CA LEU A 102 1.58 2.78 43.74
C LEU A 102 1.63 3.58 45.05
N LYS A 103 2.33 4.72 45.03
CA LYS A 103 2.34 5.73 46.11
C LYS A 103 0.98 6.42 46.27
N PHE A 104 0.05 6.20 45.34
CA PHE A 104 -1.29 6.76 45.35
C PHE A 104 -2.10 6.46 46.64
N LEU A 105 -1.80 5.39 47.36
CA LEU A 105 -2.42 5.08 48.66
C LEU A 105 -1.72 5.74 49.86
N SER A 106 -0.58 6.42 49.69
CA SER A 106 0.13 7.06 50.82
C SER A 106 -0.26 8.52 51.06
N TYR A 107 -1.02 9.15 50.16
CA TYR A 107 -1.59 10.48 50.36
C TYR A 107 -3.10 10.36 50.59
N SER A 108 -3.52 10.50 51.85
CA SER A 108 -4.92 10.59 52.31
C SER A 108 -5.81 9.38 51.98
N TYR A 109 -5.47 8.24 52.59
CA TYR A 109 -6.35 7.06 52.74
C TYR A 109 -7.82 7.33 53.16
N PRO A 110 -8.18 8.41 53.89
CA PRO A 110 -9.58 8.64 54.31
C PRO A 110 -10.54 9.04 53.18
N ASP A 111 -10.09 9.80 52.17
CA ASP A 111 -11.00 10.36 51.16
C ASP A 111 -11.43 9.33 50.10
N PHE A 112 -10.56 8.36 49.80
CA PHE A 112 -10.87 7.30 48.83
C PHE A 112 -11.77 6.20 49.43
N LEU A 113 -11.57 5.86 50.72
CA LEU A 113 -12.42 4.90 51.44
C LEU A 113 -13.77 5.49 51.83
N ASN A 114 -13.86 6.75 52.28
CA ASN A 114 -15.16 7.39 52.55
C ASN A 114 -16.02 7.50 51.28
N PHE A 115 -15.39 7.66 50.11
CA PHE A 115 -16.10 7.70 48.83
C PHE A 115 -16.59 6.32 48.36
N SER A 116 -15.90 5.24 48.73
CA SER A 116 -16.23 3.85 48.38
C SER A 116 -17.32 3.24 49.26
N VAL A 117 -17.45 3.73 50.50
CA VAL A 117 -18.31 3.12 51.53
C VAL A 117 -19.79 3.47 51.39
N ASP A 118 -20.15 4.59 50.75
CA ASP A 118 -21.57 4.99 50.66
C ASP A 118 -22.30 4.48 49.40
N ILE A 119 -21.59 4.08 48.33
CA ILE A 119 -22.22 3.63 47.07
C ILE A 119 -21.91 2.16 46.74
N ILE A 120 -20.75 1.62 47.12
CA ILE A 120 -20.21 0.38 46.52
C ILE A 120 -20.15 -0.80 47.50
N THR A 121 -20.13 -0.60 48.82
CA THR A 121 -19.67 -1.65 49.75
C THR A 121 -20.68 -2.70 50.15
N LYS A 122 -22.00 -2.48 50.15
CA LYS A 122 -22.88 -3.53 50.73
C LYS A 122 -22.95 -4.80 49.89
N SER A 123 -23.07 -4.70 48.56
CA SER A 123 -23.17 -5.88 47.68
C SER A 123 -21.82 -6.46 47.22
N ALA A 124 -20.76 -5.64 47.21
CA ALA A 124 -19.41 -6.08 46.86
C ALA A 124 -18.69 -6.74 48.05
N MET A 125 -18.82 -6.19 49.27
CA MET A 125 -18.25 -6.83 50.45
C MET A 125 -18.99 -8.12 50.83
N ASP A 126 -20.30 -8.21 50.62
CA ASP A 126 -21.04 -9.46 50.87
C ASP A 126 -20.59 -10.61 49.94
N ARG A 127 -20.19 -10.32 48.69
CA ARG A 127 -19.63 -11.30 47.76
C ARG A 127 -18.17 -11.69 48.07
N ILE A 128 -17.36 -10.71 48.47
CA ILE A 128 -15.98 -10.95 48.90
C ILE A 128 -15.96 -11.81 50.18
N ASN A 129 -16.92 -11.59 51.09
CA ASN A 129 -17.06 -12.37 52.32
C ASN A 129 -17.69 -13.76 52.11
N SER A 130 -18.45 -14.00 51.04
CA SER A 130 -19.06 -15.32 50.78
C SER A 130 -18.13 -16.31 50.09
N ASP A 131 -17.21 -15.83 49.24
CA ASP A 131 -16.37 -16.70 48.40
C ASP A 131 -14.97 -16.97 48.97
N LEU A 132 -14.52 -16.23 50.00
CA LEU A 132 -13.17 -16.38 50.56
C LEU A 132 -13.19 -16.37 52.10
N ASN A 133 -13.08 -17.56 52.70
CA ASN A 133 -12.73 -17.74 54.11
C ASN A 133 -11.25 -17.38 54.35
N TYR A 134 -10.90 -16.09 54.32
CA TYR A 134 -9.61 -15.60 54.80
C TYR A 134 -9.79 -14.43 55.77
N THR A 135 -9.24 -14.60 56.96
CA THR A 135 -9.14 -13.63 58.04
C THR A 135 -8.41 -12.36 57.63
N ASN A 136 -8.98 -11.20 57.95
CA ASN A 136 -8.37 -9.87 58.15
C ASN A 136 -6.83 -9.76 58.01
N SER A 137 -6.29 -9.86 56.80
CA SER A 137 -4.96 -9.33 56.49
C SER A 137 -5.02 -8.45 55.25
N TYR A 138 -4.60 -7.20 55.43
CA TYR A 138 -4.49 -6.16 54.42
C TYR A 138 -3.30 -6.40 53.46
N GLU A 139 -2.97 -7.67 53.15
CA GLU A 139 -1.79 -8.06 52.36
C GLU A 139 -2.03 -8.15 50.85
N ASN A 140 -3.28 -8.03 50.38
CA ASN A 140 -3.60 -8.10 48.94
C ASN A 140 -4.21 -6.79 48.42
N ILE A 141 -3.39 -5.72 48.36
CA ILE A 141 -3.72 -4.48 47.63
C ILE A 141 -4.15 -4.78 46.18
N ASP A 142 -3.61 -5.84 45.59
CA ASP A 142 -3.94 -6.33 44.25
C ASP A 142 -5.44 -6.71 44.10
N LEU A 143 -6.03 -7.40 45.08
CA LEU A 143 -7.43 -7.82 45.04
C LEU A 143 -8.40 -6.63 45.14
N LEU A 144 -8.03 -5.60 45.90
CA LEU A 144 -8.80 -4.37 46.03
C LEU A 144 -8.79 -3.58 44.71
N TYR A 145 -7.67 -3.58 43.97
CA TYR A 145 -7.55 -2.92 42.66
C TYR A 145 -8.45 -3.55 41.59
N PHE A 146 -8.42 -4.89 41.48
CA PHE A 146 -9.30 -5.62 40.56
C PHE A 146 -10.78 -5.47 40.95
N ALA A 147 -11.09 -5.55 42.24
CA ALA A 147 -12.47 -5.38 42.72
C ALA A 147 -13.01 -3.95 42.47
N VAL A 148 -12.18 -2.91 42.59
CA VAL A 148 -12.57 -1.53 42.29
C VAL A 148 -12.80 -1.35 40.79
N LEU A 149 -11.89 -1.83 39.94
CA LEU A 149 -12.04 -1.71 38.48
C LEU A 149 -13.18 -2.55 37.91
N ASP A 150 -13.36 -3.78 38.37
CA ASP A 150 -14.50 -4.62 37.98
C ASP A 150 -15.83 -3.99 38.42
N ASN A 151 -15.87 -3.36 39.61
CA ASN A 151 -17.05 -2.61 40.04
C ASN A 151 -17.26 -1.32 39.23
N LEU A 152 -16.22 -0.60 38.85
CA LEU A 152 -16.30 0.58 37.99
C LEU A 152 -16.77 0.20 36.57
N LEU A 153 -16.27 -0.91 36.04
CA LEU A 153 -16.73 -1.56 34.80
C LEU A 153 -18.22 -1.94 34.89
N TRP A 154 -18.65 -2.51 36.02
CA TRP A 154 -20.04 -2.88 36.26
C TRP A 154 -20.97 -1.65 36.37
N HIS A 155 -20.55 -0.59 37.08
CA HIS A 155 -21.31 0.67 37.18
C HIS A 155 -21.37 1.43 35.85
N ALA A 156 -20.29 1.46 35.07
CA ALA A 156 -20.28 1.97 33.71
C ALA A 156 -21.23 1.18 32.79
N ASN A 157 -21.52 -0.08 33.13
CA ASN A 157 -22.45 -0.91 32.39
C ASN A 157 -23.93 -0.63 32.71
N LEU A 158 -24.22 -0.07 33.90
CA LEU A 158 -25.57 0.14 34.45
C LEU A 158 -26.15 1.55 34.31
N SER A 159 -25.38 2.55 33.88
CA SER A 159 -25.92 3.89 33.65
C SER A 159 -26.88 3.88 32.45
N ASN A 160 -28.17 3.62 32.73
CA ASN A 160 -29.28 3.60 31.77
C ASN A 160 -29.55 4.97 31.09
N ASN A 161 -28.80 6.03 31.42
CA ASN A 161 -28.94 7.36 30.83
C ASN A 161 -27.69 7.72 30.03
N GLY A 162 -27.48 7.01 28.92
CA GLY A 162 -26.26 7.08 28.11
C GLY A 162 -25.80 8.50 27.78
N CYS A 163 -24.80 9.03 28.49
CA CYS A 163 -24.01 10.14 27.93
C CYS A 163 -22.72 10.55 28.66
N LYS A 164 -22.50 10.30 29.95
CA LYS A 164 -21.26 10.76 30.62
C LYS A 164 -20.79 9.80 31.71
N LEU A 165 -19.48 9.61 31.81
CA LEU A 165 -18.87 8.95 32.95
C LEU A 165 -19.05 9.87 34.17
N PRO A 166 -19.52 9.38 35.34
CA PRO A 166 -19.58 10.18 36.56
C PRO A 166 -18.25 10.91 36.80
N SER A 167 -18.31 12.19 37.16
CA SER A 167 -17.13 13.05 37.27
C SER A 167 -16.13 12.50 38.30
N GLU A 168 -16.63 11.77 39.28
CA GLU A 168 -15.87 11.14 40.34
C GLU A 168 -15.06 9.94 39.83
N ILE A 169 -15.67 9.13 38.95
CA ILE A 169 -14.98 8.03 38.26
C ILE A 169 -13.94 8.60 37.29
N SER A 170 -14.30 9.62 36.52
CA SER A 170 -13.38 10.32 35.60
C SER A 170 -12.16 10.87 36.35
N ASN A 171 -12.36 11.52 37.49
CA ASN A 171 -11.28 12.07 38.32
C ASN A 171 -10.40 10.97 38.92
N ALA A 172 -10.97 9.84 39.34
CA ALA A 172 -10.19 8.70 39.83
C ALA A 172 -9.27 8.14 38.74
N LEU A 173 -9.77 7.95 37.51
CA LEU A 173 -8.97 7.46 36.38
C LEU A 173 -7.89 8.46 35.96
N LYS A 174 -8.18 9.77 35.95
CA LYS A 174 -7.19 10.82 35.67
C LYS A 174 -6.07 10.81 36.71
N ARG A 175 -6.40 10.65 37.99
CA ARG A 175 -5.41 10.56 39.07
C ARG A 175 -4.54 9.32 38.94
N LEU A 176 -5.15 8.16 38.68
CA LEU A 176 -4.42 6.90 38.43
C LEU A 176 -3.44 7.05 37.26
N TRP A 177 -3.89 7.60 36.13
CA TRP A 177 -3.02 7.82 34.98
C TRP A 177 -1.90 8.84 35.25
N SER A 178 -2.12 9.78 36.17
CA SER A 178 -1.13 10.80 36.54
C SER A 178 -0.09 10.30 37.54
N ASP A 179 -0.17 9.04 37.99
CA ASP A 179 0.83 8.44 38.86
C ASP A 179 2.20 8.35 38.14
N VAL A 180 3.24 8.81 38.84
CA VAL A 180 4.59 8.92 38.28
C VAL A 180 5.16 7.55 37.91
N ASP A 181 4.89 6.52 38.70
CA ASP A 181 5.44 5.19 38.49
C ASP A 181 4.73 4.51 37.30
N ILE A 182 3.42 4.70 37.16
CA ILE A 182 2.65 4.28 35.96
C ILE A 182 3.19 4.97 34.70
N LYS A 183 3.43 6.28 34.76
CA LYS A 183 3.94 7.05 33.61
C LYS A 183 5.35 6.66 33.19
N ILE A 184 6.24 6.42 34.16
CA ILE A 184 7.60 5.94 33.89
C ILE A 184 7.55 4.55 33.28
N TRP A 185 6.77 3.64 33.88
CA TRP A 185 6.65 2.27 33.39
C TRP A 185 6.10 2.25 31.96
N TYR A 186 5.02 3.00 31.70
CA TYR A 186 4.43 3.11 30.36
C TYR A 186 5.43 3.65 29.33
N LYS A 187 6.21 4.68 29.67
CA LYS A 187 7.21 5.24 28.75
C LYS A 187 8.29 4.22 28.37
N GLN A 188 8.64 3.32 29.30
CA GLN A 188 9.68 2.31 29.11
C GLN A 188 9.17 1.03 28.45
N HIS A 189 7.90 0.67 28.66
CA HIS A 189 7.36 -0.64 28.31
C HIS A 189 6.08 -0.60 27.46
N LYS A 190 5.75 0.55 26.87
CA LYS A 190 4.56 0.73 26.00
C LYS A 190 4.45 -0.33 24.89
N ASP A 191 5.58 -0.86 24.40
CA ASP A 191 5.61 -1.82 23.29
C ASP A 191 5.16 -3.23 23.72
N ARG A 192 5.02 -3.49 25.04
CA ARG A 192 4.41 -4.71 25.59
C ARG A 192 2.88 -4.66 25.62
N LEU A 193 2.28 -3.48 25.48
CA LEU A 193 0.83 -3.32 25.45
C LEU A 193 0.30 -3.47 24.04
N ASP A 194 -0.91 -4.02 23.90
CA ASP A 194 -1.61 -3.98 22.62
C ASP A 194 -1.79 -2.53 22.12
N SER A 195 -1.67 -2.36 20.81
CA SER A 195 -1.84 -1.09 20.10
C SER A 195 -3.11 -0.31 20.47
N CYS A 196 -4.22 -1.03 20.71
CA CYS A 196 -5.49 -0.46 21.16
C CYS A 196 -5.32 0.22 22.52
N HIS A 197 -4.66 -0.46 23.47
CA HIS A 197 -4.42 0.11 24.79
C HIS A 197 -3.51 1.34 24.70
N HIS A 198 -2.44 1.28 23.91
CA HIS A 198 -1.56 2.43 23.68
C HIS A 198 -2.33 3.65 23.15
N PHE A 199 -3.23 3.45 22.19
CA PHE A 199 -4.07 4.51 21.60
C PHE A 199 -4.93 5.21 22.66
N PHE A 200 -5.70 4.44 23.43
CA PHE A 200 -6.62 5.00 24.43
C PHE A 200 -5.89 5.66 25.60
N LEU A 201 -4.76 5.11 26.05
CA LEU A 201 -3.97 5.70 27.12
C LEU A 201 -3.36 7.05 26.73
N LYS A 202 -2.91 7.19 25.49
CA LYS A 202 -2.39 8.46 24.96
C LYS A 202 -3.45 9.57 24.99
N ARG A 203 -4.72 9.21 24.76
CA ARG A 203 -5.87 10.15 24.72
C ARG A 203 -6.73 10.12 25.97
N LEU A 204 -6.31 9.43 27.02
CA LEU A 204 -7.10 9.22 28.23
C LEU A 204 -7.62 10.54 28.83
N MET A 205 -6.78 11.57 28.90
CA MET A 205 -7.17 12.86 29.47
C MET A 205 -8.24 13.59 28.64
N GLU A 206 -8.20 13.41 27.32
CA GLU A 206 -9.17 13.98 26.37
C GLU A 206 -10.50 13.24 26.47
N ILE A 207 -10.46 11.90 26.48
CA ILE A 207 -11.64 11.02 26.56
C ILE A 207 -12.42 11.21 27.87
N LEU A 208 -11.71 11.40 28.98
CA LEU A 208 -12.31 11.61 30.30
C LEU A 208 -12.79 13.06 30.53
N ASN A 209 -12.77 13.93 29.52
CA ASN A 209 -13.33 15.27 29.62
C ASN A 209 -14.87 15.26 29.53
N ASP A 210 -15.54 16.17 30.23
CA ASP A 210 -17.02 16.19 30.31
C ASP A 210 -17.68 16.50 28.96
N ASN A 211 -16.96 17.19 28.08
CA ASN A 211 -17.39 17.58 26.73
C ASN A 211 -16.80 16.67 25.63
N TYR A 212 -16.24 15.52 26.00
CA TYR A 212 -15.69 14.57 25.05
C TYR A 212 -16.76 14.11 24.04
N THR A 213 -16.41 14.17 22.77
CA THR A 213 -17.17 13.63 21.65
C THR A 213 -16.26 12.68 20.89
N PRO A 214 -16.64 11.39 20.73
CA PRO A 214 -15.87 10.44 19.95
C PRO A 214 -15.54 10.95 18.55
N VAL A 215 -14.27 10.88 18.17
CA VAL A 215 -13.85 11.08 16.77
C VAL A 215 -13.77 9.73 16.06
N GLU A 216 -13.72 9.75 14.73
CA GLU A 216 -13.66 8.54 13.89
C GLU A 216 -12.60 7.54 14.36
N GLN A 217 -11.39 8.02 14.70
CA GLN A 217 -10.33 7.15 15.22
C GLN A 217 -10.69 6.45 16.54
N ASP A 218 -11.46 7.08 17.43
CA ASP A 218 -11.89 6.45 18.69
C ASP A 218 -12.84 5.28 18.42
N ILE A 219 -13.73 5.47 17.45
CA ILE A 219 -14.72 4.48 17.04
C ILE A 219 -14.00 3.27 16.41
N LEU A 220 -13.02 3.53 15.54
CA LEU A 220 -12.22 2.49 14.88
C LEU A 220 -11.41 1.65 15.87
N HIS A 221 -10.76 2.28 16.84
CA HIS A 221 -9.96 1.56 17.85
C HIS A 221 -10.84 0.84 18.88
N ALA A 222 -12.04 1.34 19.19
CA ALA A 222 -12.95 0.69 20.14
C ALA A 222 -13.64 -0.56 19.58
N GLY A 223 -13.83 -0.64 18.25
CA GLY A 223 -14.53 -1.74 17.57
C GLY A 223 -16.03 -1.87 17.93
N ASN A 224 -16.71 -2.89 17.39
CA ASN A 224 -17.99 -3.41 17.93
C ASN A 224 -17.71 -4.68 18.72
N THR A 225 -18.52 -4.93 19.75
CA THR A 225 -18.77 -6.30 20.17
C THR A 225 -19.71 -6.96 19.16
N THR A 226 -19.30 -8.08 18.59
CA THR A 226 -20.21 -8.98 17.85
C THR A 226 -21.26 -9.47 18.85
N LYS A 227 -22.40 -8.77 18.93
CA LYS A 227 -23.50 -9.12 19.86
C LYS A 227 -24.09 -10.50 19.54
N ASN A 228 -23.93 -10.94 18.29
CA ASN A 228 -24.35 -12.24 17.76
C ASN A 228 -23.12 -12.98 17.17
N ASN A 229 -23.21 -14.30 17.02
CA ASN A 229 -22.16 -15.13 16.40
C ASN A 229 -21.88 -14.78 14.92
N LEU A 230 -22.64 -13.84 14.34
CA LEU A 230 -22.57 -13.37 12.96
C LEU A 230 -22.75 -11.84 12.95
N ASN A 231 -21.88 -11.12 12.24
CA ASN A 231 -22.04 -9.69 11.95
C ASN A 231 -22.06 -9.49 10.43
N GLU A 232 -22.99 -8.67 9.95
CA GLU A 232 -23.22 -8.45 8.53
C GLU A 232 -23.25 -6.95 8.23
N VAL A 233 -22.44 -6.52 7.27
CA VAL A 233 -22.39 -5.13 6.82
C VAL A 233 -22.55 -5.09 5.31
N LYS A 234 -23.37 -4.14 4.83
CA LYS A 234 -23.55 -3.89 3.40
C LYS A 234 -23.01 -2.51 3.06
N CYS A 235 -21.94 -2.49 2.29
CA CYS A 235 -21.30 -1.27 1.79
C CYS A 235 -21.75 -1.04 0.35
N GLN A 236 -22.50 0.03 0.10
CA GLN A 236 -22.82 0.43 -1.26
C GLN A 236 -21.68 1.29 -1.81
N LEU A 237 -21.06 0.82 -2.89
CA LEU A 237 -20.02 1.57 -3.58
C LEU A 237 -20.65 2.59 -4.53
N ASP A 238 -19.89 3.62 -4.90
CA ASP A 238 -20.31 4.66 -5.86
C ASP A 238 -20.67 4.09 -7.25
N THR A 239 -20.18 2.88 -7.57
CA THR A 239 -20.49 2.13 -8.79
C THR A 239 -21.91 1.55 -8.81
N GLY A 240 -22.65 1.62 -7.70
CA GLY A 240 -23.97 0.99 -7.52
C GLY A 240 -23.91 -0.51 -7.16
N ILE A 241 -22.70 -1.06 -6.97
CA ILE A 241 -22.49 -2.43 -6.48
C ILE A 241 -22.49 -2.41 -4.95
N THR A 242 -23.07 -3.44 -4.33
CA THR A 242 -23.08 -3.61 -2.88
C THR A 242 -22.13 -4.73 -2.48
N ILE A 243 -21.11 -4.42 -1.68
CA ILE A 243 -20.30 -5.44 -1.00
C ILE A 243 -21.02 -5.82 0.29
N TRP A 244 -21.31 -7.11 0.45
CA TRP A 244 -21.91 -7.68 1.65
C TRP A 244 -20.83 -8.45 2.41
N LEU A 245 -20.28 -7.81 3.45
CA LEU A 245 -19.29 -8.37 4.35
C LEU A 245 -19.97 -9.21 5.42
N ILE A 246 -19.48 -10.42 5.65
CA ILE A 246 -20.00 -11.34 6.66
C ILE A 246 -18.85 -11.77 7.57
N ASP A 247 -18.90 -11.34 8.84
CA ASP A 247 -17.98 -11.75 9.90
C ASP A 247 -18.59 -12.91 10.70
N VAL A 248 -17.83 -13.97 10.87
CA VAL A 248 -18.20 -15.08 11.76
C VAL A 248 -17.32 -14.99 13.00
N TYR A 249 -17.94 -14.80 14.16
CA TYR A 249 -17.20 -14.65 15.40
C TYR A 249 -16.56 -15.98 15.82
N THR A 250 -15.22 -16.04 15.76
CA THR A 250 -14.43 -17.17 16.23
C THR A 250 -13.84 -16.87 17.61
N LYS A 251 -14.50 -17.31 18.68
CA LYS A 251 -13.98 -17.24 20.07
C LYS A 251 -13.31 -18.52 20.56
N LEU A 252 -13.13 -19.50 19.69
CA LEU A 252 -12.63 -20.82 20.08
C LEU A 252 -11.21 -20.98 19.55
N SER A 253 -10.29 -21.25 20.48
CA SER A 253 -8.98 -21.82 20.18
C SER A 253 -9.17 -23.01 19.23
N TYR A 254 -8.21 -23.16 18.31
CA TYR A 254 -8.20 -24.17 17.26
C TYR A 254 -8.37 -25.60 17.79
N THR A 255 -9.62 -25.99 18.04
CA THR A 255 -10.04 -27.36 18.31
C THR A 255 -10.90 -27.83 17.15
N SER A 256 -10.73 -29.10 16.80
CA SER A 256 -11.11 -29.80 15.56
C SER A 256 -12.56 -29.68 15.03
N ASN A 257 -13.41 -28.83 15.62
CA ASN A 257 -14.77 -28.54 15.16
C ASN A 257 -14.98 -27.09 14.63
N ALA A 258 -13.96 -26.23 14.64
CA ALA A 258 -14.07 -24.79 14.39
C ALA A 258 -14.46 -24.35 12.96
N ASN A 259 -14.54 -25.26 11.99
CA ASN A 259 -14.75 -24.92 10.57
C ASN A 259 -16.00 -25.56 9.94
N ARG A 260 -16.90 -26.16 10.74
CA ARG A 260 -18.13 -26.79 10.24
C ARG A 260 -19.07 -25.82 9.53
N TRP A 261 -18.93 -24.52 9.78
CA TRP A 261 -19.75 -23.47 9.19
C TRP A 261 -19.25 -22.96 7.83
N LEU A 262 -18.01 -23.30 7.42
CA LEU A 262 -17.47 -22.87 6.12
C LEU A 262 -18.30 -23.39 4.94
N ASN A 263 -18.99 -24.52 5.11
CA ASN A 263 -19.91 -25.07 4.11
C ASN A 263 -21.17 -24.21 3.87
N TYR A 264 -21.49 -23.22 4.72
CA TYR A 264 -22.55 -22.26 4.44
C TYR A 264 -22.13 -21.16 3.45
N PHE A 265 -20.85 -21.11 3.09
CA PHE A 265 -20.25 -20.09 2.21
C PHE A 265 -19.75 -20.65 0.87
N ILE A 266 -20.30 -21.78 0.41
CA ILE A 266 -19.91 -22.48 -0.84
C ILE A 266 -19.89 -21.54 -2.07
N ASP A 267 -20.79 -20.56 -2.10
CA ASP A 267 -20.96 -19.65 -3.25
C ASP A 267 -20.40 -18.24 -2.98
N ALA A 268 -19.55 -18.05 -1.97
CA ALA A 268 -18.94 -16.74 -1.72
C ALA A 268 -17.87 -16.46 -2.80
N PRO A 269 -18.01 -15.43 -3.66
CA PRO A 269 -17.01 -15.13 -4.69
C PRO A 269 -15.65 -14.72 -4.11
N ALA A 270 -15.63 -14.18 -2.90
CA ALA A 270 -14.41 -13.73 -2.25
C ALA A 270 -14.38 -14.02 -0.74
N ILE A 271 -13.18 -14.22 -0.23
CA ILE A 271 -12.84 -14.39 1.18
C ILE A 271 -11.77 -13.38 1.53
N ILE A 272 -11.97 -12.60 2.57
CA ILE A 272 -11.01 -11.64 3.12
C ILE A 272 -10.42 -12.27 4.37
N ASN A 273 -9.25 -12.89 4.24
CA ASN A 273 -8.55 -13.48 5.38
C ASN A 273 -7.59 -12.47 6.01
N ILE A 274 -7.85 -12.08 7.25
CA ILE A 274 -7.07 -11.07 7.96
C ILE A 274 -6.10 -11.73 8.95
N VAL A 275 -4.82 -11.39 8.79
CA VAL A 275 -3.68 -11.84 9.59
C VAL A 275 -3.10 -10.64 10.34
N ASP A 276 -2.79 -10.79 11.62
CA ASP A 276 -2.05 -9.78 12.38
C ASP A 276 -0.54 -9.95 12.17
N LEU A 277 0.11 -8.99 11.50
CA LEU A 277 1.57 -9.04 11.35
C LEU A 277 2.31 -8.85 12.66
N SER A 278 1.73 -8.11 13.61
CA SER A 278 2.41 -7.71 14.84
C SER A 278 2.44 -8.76 15.94
N CYS A 279 1.73 -9.88 15.76
CA CYS A 279 1.59 -10.92 16.79
C CYS A 279 2.73 -11.96 16.80
N TYR A 280 3.75 -11.79 15.94
CA TYR A 280 4.81 -12.79 15.77
C TYR A 280 5.61 -13.09 17.03
N ASP A 281 5.75 -12.18 17.98
CA ASP A 281 6.47 -12.41 19.25
C ASP A 281 5.53 -12.53 20.47
N GLN A 282 4.21 -12.62 20.23
CA GLN A 282 3.22 -12.77 21.29
C GLN A 282 3.10 -14.23 21.72
N VAL A 283 2.74 -14.44 22.99
CA VAL A 283 2.42 -15.77 23.53
C VAL A 283 1.04 -15.68 24.17
N ASP A 284 0.13 -16.54 23.71
CA ASP A 284 -1.17 -16.71 24.35
C ASP A 284 -0.95 -17.27 25.77
N HIS A 285 -1.34 -16.51 26.78
CA HIS A 285 -1.16 -16.87 28.18
C HIS A 285 -2.05 -18.04 28.64
N GLU A 286 -3.18 -18.29 27.97
CA GLU A 286 -4.08 -19.38 28.34
C GLU A 286 -3.59 -20.72 27.77
N ASN A 287 -3.07 -20.71 26.53
CA ASN A 287 -2.77 -21.94 25.79
C ASN A 287 -1.26 -22.16 25.53
N GLY A 288 -0.41 -21.15 25.73
CA GLY A 288 1.05 -21.23 25.55
C GLY A 288 1.53 -21.23 24.10
N TYR A 289 0.65 -20.97 23.13
CA TYR A 289 1.00 -20.93 21.70
C TYR A 289 1.17 -19.50 21.17
N ASN A 290 1.86 -19.37 20.04
CA ASN A 290 2.04 -18.10 19.35
C ASN A 290 0.85 -17.84 18.38
N PRO A 291 0.16 -16.69 18.46
CA PRO A 291 -0.97 -16.38 17.59
C PRO A 291 -0.65 -16.38 16.08
N MET A 292 0.59 -16.05 15.69
CA MET A 292 1.01 -16.13 14.28
C MET A 292 0.95 -17.57 13.76
N GLN A 293 1.40 -18.53 14.57
CA GLN A 293 1.37 -19.95 14.22
C GLN A 293 -0.07 -20.47 14.13
N GLU A 294 -0.96 -20.00 15.00
CA GLU A 294 -2.40 -20.27 14.91
C GLU A 294 -3.00 -19.71 13.61
N SER A 295 -2.62 -18.49 13.23
CA SER A 295 -3.06 -17.86 11.98
C SER A 295 -2.62 -18.66 10.74
N ILE A 296 -1.39 -19.16 10.71
CA ILE A 296 -0.89 -20.03 9.64
C ILE A 296 -1.69 -21.34 9.58
N ALA A 297 -1.91 -22.00 10.73
CA ALA A 297 -2.71 -23.22 10.80
C ALA A 297 -4.17 -23.00 10.36
N TYR A 298 -4.74 -21.83 10.67
CA TYR A 298 -6.07 -21.44 10.21
C TYR A 298 -6.10 -21.25 8.69
N PHE A 299 -5.16 -20.50 8.14
CA PHE A 299 -5.06 -20.26 6.71
C PHE A 299 -4.84 -21.55 5.91
N HIS A 300 -4.04 -22.47 6.44
CA HIS A 300 -3.83 -23.78 5.84
C HIS A 300 -5.13 -24.61 5.78
N SER A 301 -5.97 -24.55 6.81
CA SER A 301 -7.31 -25.16 6.78
C SER A 301 -8.23 -24.49 5.76
N LEU A 302 -8.16 -23.16 5.62
CA LEU A 302 -8.91 -22.41 4.62
C LEU A 302 -8.54 -22.86 3.20
N CYS A 303 -7.25 -23.00 2.90
CA CYS A 303 -6.73 -23.49 1.61
C CYS A 303 -7.08 -24.96 1.32
N ARG A 304 -7.48 -25.75 2.32
CA ARG A 304 -7.90 -27.15 2.15
C ARG A 304 -9.41 -27.33 2.10
N ALA A 305 -10.19 -26.27 2.33
CA ALA A 305 -11.63 -26.33 2.32
C ALA A 305 -12.17 -26.53 0.90
N GLN A 306 -12.62 -27.75 0.60
CA GLN A 306 -13.10 -28.12 -0.74
C GLN A 306 -14.26 -27.23 -1.25
N TRP A 307 -15.07 -26.71 -0.34
CA TRP A 307 -16.21 -25.86 -0.64
C TRP A 307 -15.86 -24.43 -1.06
N LEU A 308 -14.60 -24.01 -0.89
CA LEU A 308 -14.14 -22.66 -1.20
C LEU A 308 -13.26 -22.60 -2.45
N ARG A 309 -13.18 -23.70 -3.21
CA ARG A 309 -12.28 -23.84 -4.37
C ARG A 309 -12.47 -22.79 -5.47
N GLU A 310 -13.68 -22.29 -5.65
CA GLU A 310 -13.97 -21.26 -6.66
C GLU A 310 -13.89 -19.84 -6.07
N SER A 311 -13.70 -19.71 -4.76
CA SER A 311 -13.58 -18.43 -4.08
C SER A 311 -12.19 -17.83 -4.25
N THR A 312 -12.14 -16.52 -4.48
CA THR A 312 -10.88 -15.77 -4.42
C THR A 312 -10.52 -15.44 -2.98
N ILE A 313 -9.26 -15.60 -2.59
CA ILE A 313 -8.80 -15.30 -1.22
C ILE A 313 -7.94 -14.04 -1.23
N PHE A 314 -8.39 -13.00 -0.54
CA PHE A 314 -7.62 -11.80 -0.24
C PHE A 314 -6.92 -12.01 1.10
N LEU A 315 -5.60 -12.14 1.09
CA LEU A 315 -4.80 -12.33 2.28
C LEU A 315 -4.33 -10.96 2.79
N CYS A 316 -5.08 -10.40 3.74
CA CYS A 316 -4.79 -9.10 4.33
C CYS A 316 -3.82 -9.26 5.51
N LEU A 317 -2.56 -8.95 5.27
CA LEU A 317 -1.50 -8.83 6.28
C LEU A 317 -1.66 -7.47 6.98
N ASN A 318 -2.45 -7.47 8.04
CA ASN A 318 -2.92 -6.31 8.77
C ASN A 318 -1.96 -5.86 9.88
N LYS A 319 -2.20 -4.67 10.44
CA LYS A 319 -1.36 -4.03 11.47
C LYS A 319 0.08 -3.79 10.98
N LYS A 320 0.24 -3.49 9.68
CA LYS A 320 1.54 -3.22 9.06
C LYS A 320 2.31 -2.08 9.72
N ASP A 321 1.58 -1.09 10.22
CA ASP A 321 2.09 0.08 10.93
C ASP A 321 2.74 -0.30 12.27
N ILE A 322 2.05 -1.15 13.05
CA ILE A 322 2.58 -1.66 14.32
C ILE A 322 3.76 -2.59 14.07
N PHE A 323 3.65 -3.46 13.06
CA PHE A 323 4.73 -4.35 12.67
C PHE A 323 6.01 -3.59 12.26
N ALA A 324 5.87 -2.53 11.46
CA ALA A 324 7.00 -1.69 11.02
C ALA A 324 7.76 -1.06 12.19
N SER A 325 7.05 -0.61 13.23
CA SER A 325 7.69 -0.13 14.45
C SER A 325 8.39 -1.28 15.17
N LYS A 326 7.66 -2.38 15.40
CA LYS A 326 8.04 -3.46 16.31
C LYS A 326 9.24 -4.29 15.87
N ILE A 327 9.34 -4.56 14.57
CA ILE A 327 10.42 -5.39 14.01
C ILE A 327 11.82 -4.81 14.26
N THR A 328 11.92 -3.49 14.46
CA THR A 328 13.20 -2.82 14.75
C THR A 328 13.80 -3.17 16.11
N HIS A 329 13.02 -3.78 17.02
CA HIS A 329 13.44 -4.09 18.39
C HIS A 329 13.02 -5.48 18.89
N SER A 330 12.25 -6.23 18.12
CA SER A 330 11.90 -7.63 18.41
C SER A 330 12.19 -8.47 17.16
N SER A 331 12.97 -9.54 17.31
CA SER A 331 13.46 -10.32 16.16
C SER A 331 12.41 -11.33 15.69
N LEU A 332 12.24 -11.44 14.37
CA LEU A 332 11.31 -12.40 13.78
C LEU A 332 11.71 -13.87 14.07
N ARG A 333 13.01 -14.09 14.33
CA ARG A 333 13.59 -15.42 14.61
C ARG A 333 12.98 -16.15 15.81
N GLY A 334 12.39 -15.41 16.74
CA GLY A 334 11.69 -16.00 17.88
C GLY A 334 10.49 -16.86 17.47
N CYS A 335 9.84 -16.51 16.35
CA CYS A 335 8.68 -17.22 15.81
C CYS A 335 9.02 -18.09 14.61
N PHE A 336 10.00 -17.65 13.82
CA PHE A 336 10.46 -18.32 12.60
C PHE A 336 11.97 -18.59 12.72
N PRO A 337 12.38 -19.72 13.32
CA PRO A 337 13.80 -20.04 13.52
C PRO A 337 14.59 -20.18 12.20
N ASP A 338 13.90 -20.44 11.09
CA ASP A 338 14.41 -20.52 9.72
C ASP A 338 14.62 -19.14 9.06
N TYR A 339 14.22 -18.03 9.72
CA TYR A 339 14.40 -16.69 9.19
C TYR A 339 15.86 -16.23 9.20
N THR A 340 16.42 -16.03 8.00
CA THR A 340 17.82 -15.58 7.82
C THR A 340 17.96 -14.10 7.47
N GLY A 341 16.86 -13.38 7.21
CA GLY A 341 16.86 -11.97 6.80
C GLY A 341 17.15 -10.98 7.94
N ARG A 342 17.25 -9.69 7.61
CA ARG A 342 17.37 -8.60 8.58
C ARG A 342 16.05 -8.34 9.29
N ASP A 343 16.09 -7.91 10.54
CA ASP A 343 14.88 -7.52 11.28
C ASP A 343 14.40 -6.11 10.84
N GLU A 344 14.09 -5.98 9.55
CA GLU A 344 13.59 -4.79 8.88
C GLU A 344 12.21 -5.08 8.25
N TYR A 345 11.36 -4.05 8.16
CA TYR A 345 9.95 -4.21 7.74
C TYR A 345 9.80 -4.98 6.42
N HIS A 346 10.56 -4.61 5.39
CA HIS A 346 10.39 -5.19 4.06
C HIS A 346 10.77 -6.68 4.04
N GLU A 347 11.97 -7.05 4.51
CA GLU A 347 12.41 -8.45 4.51
C GLU A 347 11.53 -9.34 5.40
N ALA A 348 11.19 -8.86 6.61
CA ALA A 348 10.45 -9.63 7.60
C ALA A 348 8.97 -9.83 7.19
N SER A 349 8.32 -8.78 6.66
CA SER A 349 6.92 -8.86 6.19
C SER A 349 6.78 -9.81 5.00
N GLN A 350 7.77 -9.83 4.11
CA GLN A 350 7.81 -10.72 2.96
C GLN A 350 8.08 -12.17 3.35
N HIS A 351 8.92 -12.41 4.36
CA HIS A 351 9.09 -13.75 4.90
C HIS A 351 7.77 -14.28 5.49
N ILE A 352 7.08 -13.49 6.32
CA ILE A 352 5.76 -13.87 6.85
C ILE A 352 4.81 -14.18 5.69
N LEU A 353 4.72 -13.31 4.68
CA LEU A 353 3.90 -13.56 3.49
C LEU A 353 4.23 -14.91 2.84
N SER A 354 5.51 -15.23 2.67
CA SER A 354 5.95 -16.49 2.06
C SER A 354 5.46 -17.71 2.84
N GLN A 355 5.45 -17.66 4.17
CA GLN A 355 4.95 -18.75 5.03
C GLN A 355 3.46 -19.02 4.80
N PHE A 356 2.65 -17.96 4.59
CA PHE A 356 1.25 -18.12 4.24
C PHE A 356 1.07 -18.67 2.82
N LEU A 357 1.80 -18.14 1.84
CA LEU A 357 1.68 -18.58 0.44
C LEU A 357 2.08 -20.05 0.27
N GLN A 358 3.07 -20.55 1.02
CA GLN A 358 3.47 -21.97 1.02
C GLN A 358 2.36 -22.92 1.49
N MET A 359 1.37 -22.43 2.25
CA MET A 359 0.23 -23.24 2.66
C MET A 359 -0.69 -23.60 1.48
N ASN A 360 -0.59 -22.86 0.36
CA ASN A 360 -1.28 -23.17 -0.89
C ASN A 360 -0.60 -24.31 -1.64
N THR A 361 -0.70 -25.52 -1.08
CA THR A 361 -0.08 -26.74 -1.62
C THR A 361 -0.70 -27.24 -2.94
N ASN A 362 -1.77 -26.61 -3.43
CA ASN A 362 -2.35 -26.88 -4.74
C ASN A 362 -2.17 -25.63 -5.62
N GLU A 363 -1.02 -25.51 -6.29
CA GLU A 363 -0.61 -24.38 -7.16
C GLU A 363 -1.62 -24.04 -8.28
N HIS A 364 -2.68 -24.82 -8.47
CA HIS A 364 -3.66 -24.67 -9.55
C HIS A 364 -5.11 -24.41 -9.09
N MET A 365 -5.37 -24.19 -7.79
CA MET A 365 -6.78 -24.16 -7.30
C MET A 365 -7.26 -22.88 -6.63
N TYR A 366 -6.41 -22.03 -6.06
CA TYR A 366 -6.86 -20.80 -5.40
C TYR A 366 -6.13 -19.55 -5.91
N ASN A 367 -6.90 -18.52 -6.26
CA ASN A 367 -6.37 -17.18 -6.51
C ASN A 367 -6.18 -16.46 -5.17
N ILE A 368 -4.95 -16.44 -4.65
CA ILE A 368 -4.59 -15.74 -3.42
C ILE A 368 -3.98 -14.38 -3.77
N TYR A 369 -4.58 -13.30 -3.27
CA TYR A 369 -4.11 -11.92 -3.47
C TYR A 369 -3.64 -11.34 -2.14
N PRO A 370 -2.33 -11.26 -1.90
CA PRO A 370 -1.80 -10.70 -0.67
C PRO A 370 -1.84 -9.17 -0.67
N LEU A 371 -2.21 -8.60 0.47
CA LEU A 371 -2.35 -7.16 0.67
C LEU A 371 -1.80 -6.77 2.04
N PHE A 372 -0.90 -5.77 2.07
CA PHE A 372 -0.43 -5.17 3.32
C PHE A 372 -1.35 -4.05 3.75
N THR A 373 -2.15 -4.29 4.80
CA THR A 373 -3.21 -3.38 5.22
C THR A 373 -2.94 -2.79 6.61
N SER A 374 -3.54 -1.63 6.87
CA SER A 374 -3.81 -1.17 8.23
C SER A 374 -5.31 -0.89 8.32
N ALA A 375 -6.04 -1.67 9.12
CA ALA A 375 -7.49 -1.57 9.22
C ALA A 375 -7.97 -0.25 9.86
N ILE A 376 -7.07 0.52 10.47
CA ILE A 376 -7.35 1.86 11.02
C ILE A 376 -7.02 2.99 10.04
N ASP A 377 -6.35 2.69 8.94
CA ASP A 377 -5.96 3.66 7.91
C ASP A 377 -7.00 3.72 6.78
N PRO A 378 -7.69 4.85 6.58
CA PRO A 378 -8.75 4.97 5.57
C PRO A 378 -8.26 4.68 4.15
N GLU A 379 -7.01 5.03 3.83
CA GLU A 379 -6.44 4.79 2.49
C GLU A 379 -6.22 3.29 2.27
N SER A 380 -5.64 2.59 3.25
CA SER A 380 -5.47 1.13 3.20
C SER A 380 -6.82 0.40 3.05
N VAL A 381 -7.88 0.86 3.72
CA VAL A 381 -9.21 0.22 3.63
C VAL A 381 -9.92 0.52 2.31
N ARG A 382 -9.82 1.75 1.79
CA ARG A 382 -10.32 2.10 0.45
C ARG A 382 -9.63 1.28 -0.63
N LEU A 383 -8.30 1.16 -0.57
CA LEU A 383 -7.52 0.36 -1.51
C LEU A 383 -7.94 -1.12 -1.47
N LEU A 384 -8.18 -1.68 -0.28
CA LEU A 384 -8.69 -3.04 -0.14
C LEU A 384 -10.06 -3.19 -0.81
N ALA A 385 -11.01 -2.29 -0.53
CA ALA A 385 -12.36 -2.33 -1.11
C ALA A 385 -12.34 -2.24 -2.65
N ILE A 386 -11.44 -1.41 -3.17
CA ILE A 386 -11.16 -1.24 -4.59
C ILE A 386 -10.62 -2.53 -5.22
N LEU A 387 -9.56 -3.10 -4.66
CA LEU A 387 -8.94 -4.32 -5.19
C LEU A 387 -9.88 -5.52 -5.10
N LEU A 388 -10.68 -5.59 -4.03
CA LEU A 388 -11.78 -6.55 -3.89
C LEU A 388 -12.74 -6.46 -5.07
N LEU A 389 -13.23 -5.26 -5.38
CA LEU A 389 -14.14 -5.05 -6.50
C LEU A 389 -13.51 -5.46 -7.84
N ALA A 390 -12.29 -5.01 -8.10
CA ALA A 390 -11.55 -5.26 -9.34
C ALA A 390 -11.43 -6.75 -9.65
N ILE A 391 -10.91 -7.48 -8.68
CA ILE A 391 -10.57 -8.89 -8.82
C ILE A 391 -11.84 -9.74 -8.87
N ILE A 392 -12.88 -9.35 -8.13
CA ILE A 392 -14.17 -10.05 -8.19
C ILE A 392 -14.82 -9.83 -9.56
N LEU A 393 -14.75 -8.64 -10.14
CA LEU A 393 -15.24 -8.39 -11.50
C LEU A 393 -14.47 -9.21 -12.54
N LEU A 394 -13.13 -9.26 -12.44
CA LEU A 394 -12.27 -10.10 -13.29
C LEU A 394 -12.60 -11.59 -13.15
N ALA A 395 -12.80 -12.08 -11.93
CA ALA A 395 -13.17 -13.47 -11.67
C ALA A 395 -14.56 -13.81 -12.23
N ILE A 396 -15.54 -12.91 -12.10
CA ILE A 396 -16.88 -13.06 -12.68
C ILE A 396 -16.80 -13.10 -14.22
N ASP A 397 -15.92 -12.32 -14.84
CA ASP A 397 -15.76 -12.34 -16.30
C ASP A 397 -15.04 -13.59 -16.81
N ALA A 398 -14.05 -14.11 -16.07
CA ALA A 398 -13.43 -15.40 -16.38
C ALA A 398 -14.45 -16.57 -16.33
N ILE A 399 -15.34 -16.56 -15.33
CA ILE A 399 -16.41 -17.56 -15.18
C ILE A 399 -17.46 -17.43 -16.30
N ASN A 400 -17.87 -16.20 -16.63
CA ASN A 400 -18.88 -15.96 -17.66
C ASN A 400 -18.34 -16.06 -19.10
N GLY A 401 -17.03 -15.95 -19.31
CA GLY A 401 -16.37 -16.15 -20.61
C GLY A 401 -16.53 -17.57 -21.16
N SER A 402 -16.91 -18.53 -20.30
CA SER A 402 -17.12 -19.93 -20.67
C SER A 402 -18.54 -20.22 -21.19
N LYS A 403 -19.49 -19.28 -21.11
CA LYS A 403 -20.88 -19.47 -21.57
C LYS A 403 -21.44 -18.22 -22.24
N HIS A 404 -21.54 -18.30 -23.58
CA HIS A 404 -22.26 -17.41 -24.51
C HIS A 404 -21.56 -16.16 -25.07
N HIS A 405 -21.12 -16.30 -26.33
CA HIS A 405 -20.98 -15.23 -27.33
C HIS A 405 -22.35 -14.58 -27.63
N ALA A 406 -22.68 -13.48 -26.95
CA ALA A 406 -23.65 -12.46 -27.38
C ALA A 406 -23.69 -11.19 -26.49
N SER A 407 -22.78 -10.99 -25.53
CA SER A 407 -22.83 -9.87 -24.57
C SER A 407 -21.48 -9.16 -24.39
N GLN A 408 -20.75 -8.91 -25.48
CA GLN A 408 -19.43 -8.26 -25.42
C GLN A 408 -19.51 -6.72 -25.30
N THR A 409 -20.60 -6.08 -25.73
CA THR A 409 -20.66 -4.61 -25.83
C THR A 409 -21.09 -3.90 -24.53
N ILE A 410 -21.76 -4.60 -23.60
CA ILE A 410 -22.23 -4.03 -22.30
C ILE A 410 -21.28 -4.42 -21.14
N LYS A 411 -20.46 -5.46 -21.32
CA LYS A 411 -19.51 -5.94 -20.31
C LYS A 411 -18.21 -5.13 -20.28
N SER A 412 -17.64 -4.76 -21.43
CA SER A 412 -16.38 -3.99 -21.48
C SER A 412 -16.54 -2.64 -20.78
N THR A 413 -17.67 -1.97 -20.96
CA THR A 413 -17.91 -0.63 -20.39
C THR A 413 -17.92 -0.61 -18.86
N LYS A 414 -18.34 -1.69 -18.19
CA LYS A 414 -18.37 -1.75 -16.72
C LYS A 414 -17.01 -2.03 -16.10
N GLN A 415 -16.21 -2.89 -16.74
CA GLN A 415 -14.86 -3.21 -16.32
C GLN A 415 -13.93 -2.01 -16.53
N ASP A 416 -14.04 -1.33 -17.68
CA ASP A 416 -13.26 -0.13 -17.99
C ASP A 416 -13.57 1.00 -17.00
N HIS A 417 -14.83 1.19 -16.61
CA HIS A 417 -15.22 2.17 -15.59
C HIS A 417 -14.69 1.82 -14.19
N ALA A 418 -14.62 0.54 -13.83
CA ALA A 418 -14.02 0.13 -12.56
C ALA A 418 -12.52 0.41 -12.55
N ILE A 419 -11.79 0.00 -13.60
CA ILE A 419 -10.35 0.27 -13.76
C ILE A 419 -10.07 1.77 -13.71
N GLU A 420 -10.83 2.58 -14.44
CA GLU A 420 -10.71 4.04 -14.42
C GLU A 420 -10.90 4.61 -13.01
N PHE A 421 -11.95 4.19 -12.30
CA PHE A 421 -12.20 4.66 -10.93
C PHE A 421 -11.07 4.31 -9.97
N MET A 422 -10.51 3.10 -10.06
CA MET A 422 -9.39 2.69 -9.21
C MET A 422 -8.13 3.51 -9.48
N ILE A 423 -7.85 3.77 -10.76
CA ILE A 423 -6.73 4.61 -11.17
C ILE A 423 -6.95 6.04 -10.66
N ASP A 424 -8.16 6.58 -10.78
CA ASP A 424 -8.51 7.89 -10.25
C ASP A 424 -8.24 7.99 -8.75
N GLU A 425 -8.65 6.99 -7.97
CA GLU A 425 -8.43 6.97 -6.53
C GLU A 425 -6.93 6.93 -6.17
N VAL A 426 -6.14 6.07 -6.84
CA VAL A 426 -4.67 6.03 -6.66
C VAL A 426 -4.04 7.39 -6.97
N ILE A 427 -4.37 7.98 -8.12
CA ILE A 427 -3.75 9.24 -8.57
C ILE A 427 -4.21 10.42 -7.71
N ASN A 428 -5.50 10.57 -7.45
CA ASN A 428 -6.02 11.68 -6.64
C ASN A 428 -5.50 11.61 -5.20
N THR A 429 -5.38 10.41 -4.62
CA THR A 429 -4.81 10.21 -3.29
C THR A 429 -3.34 10.62 -3.27
N ALA A 430 -2.54 10.16 -4.24
CA ALA A 430 -1.14 10.56 -4.37
C ALA A 430 -0.99 12.07 -4.58
N MET A 431 -1.79 12.68 -5.44
CA MET A 431 -1.76 14.13 -5.66
C MET A 431 -2.07 14.93 -4.39
N LYS A 432 -3.10 14.52 -3.64
CA LYS A 432 -3.51 15.21 -2.40
C LYS A 432 -2.48 15.07 -1.27
N THR A 433 -1.96 13.86 -1.06
CA THR A 433 -1.01 13.53 0.02
C THR A 433 0.38 14.06 -0.27
N GLN A 434 0.84 13.92 -1.51
CA GLN A 434 2.21 14.28 -1.93
C GLN A 434 2.29 15.70 -2.51
N LYS A 435 1.16 16.42 -2.58
CA LYS A 435 1.04 17.80 -3.11
C LYS A 435 1.50 17.95 -4.55
N ILE A 436 1.13 16.98 -5.40
CA ILE A 436 1.50 16.98 -6.82
C ILE A 436 0.55 17.91 -7.59
N PRO A 437 1.05 18.95 -8.29
CA PRO A 437 0.20 19.89 -9.04
C PRO A 437 -0.50 19.27 -10.23
N GLY A 438 0.23 18.49 -11.03
CA GLY A 438 -0.27 17.93 -12.28
C GLY A 438 0.34 16.57 -12.60
N VAL A 439 -0.47 15.73 -13.21
CA VAL A 439 -0.12 14.36 -13.60
C VAL A 439 -0.61 14.07 -15.02
N ALA A 440 0.23 13.44 -15.84
CA ALA A 440 -0.20 12.77 -17.07
C ALA A 440 0.16 11.29 -16.99
N LEU A 441 -0.85 10.43 -17.16
CA LEU A 441 -0.74 8.98 -17.07
C LEU A 441 -1.13 8.35 -18.42
N GLY A 442 -0.31 7.42 -18.88
CA GLY A 442 -0.61 6.53 -20.00
C GLY A 442 -0.35 5.09 -19.61
N VAL A 443 -1.24 4.19 -20.02
CA VAL A 443 -1.04 2.74 -19.99
C VAL A 443 -1.11 2.27 -21.43
N PHE A 444 -0.05 1.63 -21.87
CA PHE A 444 0.14 1.20 -23.24
C PHE A 444 0.19 -0.32 -23.32
N ARG A 445 -0.22 -0.86 -24.46
CA ARG A 445 0.04 -2.23 -24.84
C ARG A 445 0.65 -2.23 -26.24
N ARG A 446 1.94 -2.53 -26.33
CA ARG A 446 2.68 -2.62 -27.60
C ARG A 446 2.45 -1.41 -28.53
N GLY A 447 2.64 -0.20 -28.02
CA GLY A 447 2.45 1.03 -28.81
C GLY A 447 1.00 1.48 -29.00
N GLU A 448 0.02 0.84 -28.36
CA GLU A 448 -1.37 1.29 -28.35
C GLU A 448 -1.76 1.82 -26.97
N ILE A 449 -2.46 2.95 -26.90
CA ILE A 449 -3.01 3.47 -25.64
C ILE A 449 -4.22 2.61 -25.26
N ILE A 450 -4.11 1.87 -24.15
CA ILE A 450 -5.23 1.13 -23.56
C ILE A 450 -5.93 1.92 -22.46
N PHE A 451 -5.22 2.87 -21.84
CA PHE A 451 -5.79 3.87 -20.94
C PHE A 451 -4.92 5.12 -20.92
N SER A 452 -5.53 6.29 -20.82
CA SER A 452 -4.78 7.53 -20.61
C SER A 452 -5.65 8.54 -19.88
N LYS A 453 -5.08 9.22 -18.89
CA LYS A 453 -5.79 10.24 -18.13
C LYS A 453 -4.83 11.30 -17.60
N VAL A 454 -5.36 12.50 -17.42
CA VAL A 454 -4.61 13.68 -16.94
C VAL A 454 -5.32 14.30 -15.76
N TYR A 455 -4.54 14.90 -14.87
CA TYR A 455 -5.04 15.44 -13.61
C TYR A 455 -4.31 16.75 -13.28
N GLY A 456 -5.04 17.68 -12.66
CA GLY A 456 -4.48 18.94 -12.13
C GLY A 456 -3.92 19.88 -13.20
N TYR A 457 -2.85 20.58 -12.85
CA TYR A 457 -2.35 21.74 -13.61
C TYR A 457 -0.91 21.56 -14.09
N SER A 458 -0.68 21.85 -15.38
CA SER A 458 0.67 21.93 -15.95
C SER A 458 1.37 23.25 -15.61
N ASN A 459 0.59 24.27 -15.25
CA ASN A 459 1.08 25.54 -14.73
C ASN A 459 0.12 26.06 -13.65
N LEU A 460 0.62 26.20 -12.42
CA LEU A 460 -0.11 26.68 -11.26
C LEU A 460 -0.38 28.18 -11.31
N GLU A 461 0.54 29.00 -11.80
CA GLU A 461 0.38 30.47 -11.80
C GLU A 461 -0.79 30.94 -12.68
N HIS A 462 -1.11 30.16 -13.70
CA HIS A 462 -2.14 30.45 -14.68
C HIS A 462 -3.26 29.40 -14.69
N GLU A 463 -3.23 28.44 -13.76
CA GLU A 463 -4.21 27.35 -13.66
C GLU A 463 -4.43 26.62 -14.99
N VAL A 464 -3.36 26.40 -15.75
CA VAL A 464 -3.43 25.71 -17.04
C VAL A 464 -3.56 24.20 -16.79
N PRO A 465 -4.63 23.54 -17.24
CA PRO A 465 -4.83 22.11 -17.01
C PRO A 465 -3.79 21.28 -17.77
N VAL A 466 -3.41 20.14 -17.19
CA VAL A 466 -2.61 19.14 -17.90
C VAL A 466 -3.41 18.56 -19.07
N LYS A 467 -2.71 18.27 -20.17
CA LYS A 467 -3.22 17.59 -21.37
C LYS A 467 -2.29 16.44 -21.74
N LEU A 468 -2.76 15.52 -22.59
CA LEU A 468 -1.90 14.43 -23.09
C LEU A 468 -0.74 14.97 -23.94
N GLU A 469 -0.90 16.15 -24.53
CA GLU A 469 0.10 16.90 -25.29
C GLU A 469 1.02 17.77 -24.41
N THR A 470 0.79 17.83 -23.10
CA THR A 470 1.64 18.61 -22.18
C THR A 470 3.06 18.06 -22.20
N MET A 471 4.03 18.95 -22.41
CA MET A 471 5.44 18.62 -22.49
C MET A 471 6.07 18.68 -21.09
N PHE A 472 6.51 17.53 -20.58
CA PHE A 472 7.18 17.37 -19.30
C PHE A 472 8.65 17.05 -19.49
N GLN A 473 9.48 17.36 -18.49
CA GLN A 473 10.89 16.93 -18.51
C GLN A 473 10.99 15.48 -18.03
N SER A 474 11.67 14.64 -18.81
CA SER A 474 11.77 13.20 -18.54
C SER A 474 12.65 12.85 -17.35
N GLY A 475 13.60 13.72 -16.99
CA GLY A 475 14.72 13.34 -16.13
C GLY A 475 15.40 12.07 -16.63
N SER A 476 15.95 11.27 -15.72
CA SER A 476 16.77 10.10 -16.07
C SER A 476 16.08 8.99 -16.88
N VAL A 477 14.77 9.02 -17.11
CA VAL A 477 14.12 8.12 -18.10
C VAL A 477 14.78 8.25 -19.47
N GLY A 478 15.26 9.43 -19.86
CA GLY A 478 15.88 9.58 -21.18
C GLY A 478 17.26 8.93 -21.32
N LYS A 479 17.86 8.38 -20.26
CA LYS A 479 19.07 7.54 -20.36
C LYS A 479 18.87 6.32 -21.26
N GLN A 480 17.62 5.88 -21.39
CA GLN A 480 17.24 4.82 -22.33
C GLN A 480 17.54 5.22 -23.79
N PHE A 481 17.38 6.50 -24.12
CA PHE A 481 17.65 7.03 -25.45
C PHE A 481 19.16 7.16 -25.69
N THR A 482 19.93 7.59 -24.68
CA THR A 482 21.40 7.57 -24.73
C THR A 482 21.91 6.14 -24.94
N SER A 483 21.38 5.17 -24.18
CA SER A 483 21.76 3.76 -24.28
C SER A 483 21.42 3.18 -25.65
N MET A 484 20.23 3.50 -26.17
CA MET A 484 19.81 3.13 -27.52
C MET A 484 20.76 3.71 -28.58
N ALA A 485 21.12 4.98 -28.48
CA ALA A 485 22.06 5.62 -29.41
C ALA A 485 23.44 4.94 -29.42
N ILE A 486 23.97 4.58 -28.24
CA ILE A 486 25.22 3.82 -28.15
C ILE A 486 25.07 2.43 -28.80
N MET A 487 23.97 1.73 -28.53
CA MET A 487 23.73 0.41 -29.14
C MET A 487 23.56 0.48 -30.66
N MET A 488 22.96 1.54 -31.21
CA MET A 488 22.93 1.77 -32.65
C MET A 488 24.35 1.92 -33.21
N LEU A 489 25.24 2.65 -32.53
CA LEU A 489 26.65 2.76 -32.92
C LEU A 489 27.40 1.42 -32.81
N VAL A 490 27.05 0.57 -31.84
CA VAL A 490 27.56 -0.81 -31.73
C VAL A 490 27.09 -1.66 -32.92
N GLU A 491 25.81 -1.60 -33.31
CA GLU A 491 25.30 -2.34 -34.47
C GLU A 491 25.92 -1.89 -35.79
N HIS A 492 26.24 -0.60 -35.90
CA HIS A 492 26.93 -0.03 -37.05
C HIS A 492 28.45 -0.18 -36.99
N GLU A 493 28.98 -0.98 -36.04
CA GLU A 493 30.41 -1.26 -35.86
C GLU A 493 31.27 0.00 -35.70
N LYS A 494 30.68 1.11 -35.26
CA LYS A 494 31.38 2.38 -35.02
C LYS A 494 32.14 2.38 -33.70
N LEU A 495 31.70 1.56 -32.75
CA LEU A 495 32.34 1.32 -31.46
C LEU A 495 31.99 -0.08 -30.96
N GLN A 496 32.70 -0.56 -29.94
CA GLN A 496 32.40 -1.81 -29.24
C GLN A 496 32.16 -1.56 -27.76
N LEU A 497 31.26 -2.32 -27.12
CA LEU A 497 30.93 -2.14 -25.70
C LEU A 497 32.16 -2.23 -24.78
N ASP A 498 33.12 -3.10 -25.12
CA ASP A 498 34.30 -3.34 -24.30
C ASP A 498 35.52 -2.49 -24.72
N ASP A 499 35.33 -1.53 -25.65
CA ASP A 499 36.35 -0.54 -25.96
C ASP A 499 36.68 0.30 -24.72
N LYS A 500 37.98 0.55 -24.49
CA LYS A 500 38.45 1.48 -23.46
C LYS A 500 38.10 2.90 -23.83
N ILE A 501 37.66 3.71 -22.86
CA ILE A 501 37.25 5.09 -23.15
C ILE A 501 38.43 5.95 -23.66
N GLN A 502 39.66 5.67 -23.23
CA GLN A 502 40.88 6.36 -23.72
C GLN A 502 41.14 6.19 -25.22
N LYS A 503 40.52 5.19 -25.88
CA LYS A 503 40.52 5.04 -27.34
C LYS A 503 39.90 6.26 -28.03
N TYR A 504 38.89 6.86 -27.41
CA TYR A 504 38.14 8.02 -27.93
C TYR A 504 38.49 9.32 -27.19
N PHE A 505 39.01 9.20 -25.96
CA PHE A 505 39.40 10.30 -25.09
C PHE A 505 40.89 10.26 -24.75
N HIS A 506 41.74 10.68 -25.69
CA HIS A 506 43.21 10.63 -25.52
C HIS A 506 43.74 11.52 -24.39
N ASP A 507 42.98 12.54 -24.00
CA ASP A 507 43.29 13.46 -22.90
C ASP A 507 42.61 13.07 -21.58
N ALA A 508 41.98 11.90 -21.51
CA ALA A 508 41.37 11.40 -20.28
C ALA A 508 42.43 11.05 -19.22
N PRO A 509 42.11 11.20 -17.92
CA PRO A 509 42.99 10.79 -16.81
C PRO A 509 43.51 9.36 -16.94
N ILE A 510 44.71 9.10 -16.41
CA ILE A 510 45.35 7.79 -16.49
C ILE A 510 44.56 6.72 -15.72
N GLU A 511 43.90 7.12 -14.64
CA GLU A 511 43.03 6.29 -13.81
C GLU A 511 41.85 5.71 -14.60
N TRP A 512 41.46 6.36 -15.70
CA TRP A 512 40.36 5.93 -16.55
C TRP A 512 40.75 4.84 -17.55
N ALA A 513 42.02 4.43 -17.61
CA ALA A 513 42.54 3.47 -18.59
C ALA A 513 41.76 2.15 -18.66
N ASN A 514 41.16 1.74 -17.54
CA ASN A 514 40.40 0.48 -17.45
C ASN A 514 38.91 0.63 -17.73
N ILE A 515 38.36 1.85 -17.77
CA ILE A 515 36.93 2.09 -18.00
C ILE A 515 36.56 1.71 -19.43
N THR A 516 35.51 0.91 -19.59
CA THR A 516 34.90 0.56 -20.88
C THR A 516 33.62 1.35 -21.14
N ILE A 517 33.15 1.37 -22.39
CA ILE A 517 31.83 1.92 -22.74
C ILE A 517 30.71 1.20 -21.97
N ARG A 518 30.82 -0.13 -21.83
CA ARG A 518 29.90 -0.95 -21.02
C ARG A 518 29.83 -0.46 -19.59
N ASN A 519 30.97 -0.13 -18.97
CA ASN A 519 30.98 0.38 -17.59
C ASN A 519 30.20 1.68 -17.43
N LEU A 520 30.24 2.57 -18.44
CA LEU A 520 29.45 3.81 -18.42
C LEU A 520 27.95 3.52 -18.51
N LEU A 521 27.52 2.62 -19.42
CA LEU A 521 26.12 2.25 -19.61
C LEU A 521 25.51 1.60 -18.36
N THR A 522 26.29 0.81 -17.63
CA THR A 522 25.84 0.03 -16.48
C THR A 522 26.11 0.69 -15.12
N HIS A 523 26.61 1.93 -15.07
CA HIS A 523 27.00 2.61 -13.82
C HIS A 523 28.04 1.84 -12.99
N THR A 524 29.04 1.25 -13.65
CA THR A 524 30.13 0.50 -13.00
C THR A 524 31.50 1.09 -13.31
N SER A 525 31.57 2.33 -13.77
CA SER A 525 32.83 3.01 -14.10
C SER A 525 33.62 3.45 -12.87
N GLY A 526 32.97 3.58 -11.71
CA GLY A 526 33.53 4.20 -10.52
C GLY A 526 33.55 5.74 -10.57
N MET A 527 32.97 6.36 -11.61
CA MET A 527 32.81 7.81 -11.67
C MET A 527 31.72 8.27 -10.69
N VAL A 528 31.94 9.41 -10.02
CA VAL A 528 30.89 10.04 -9.20
C VAL A 528 29.70 10.47 -10.06
N SER A 529 28.52 10.62 -9.47
CA SER A 529 27.34 11.07 -10.23
C SER A 529 27.44 12.52 -10.67
N TYR A 530 27.75 13.39 -9.73
CA TYR A 530 28.09 14.79 -9.91
C TYR A 530 29.19 15.13 -8.89
N SER A 531 30.03 16.12 -9.20
CA SER A 531 30.98 16.63 -8.22
C SER A 531 30.23 17.31 -7.06
N PRO A 532 30.60 17.10 -5.79
CA PRO A 532 30.03 17.84 -4.67
C PRO A 532 30.17 19.36 -4.80
N ASP A 533 31.22 19.81 -5.49
CA ASP A 533 31.51 21.23 -5.72
C ASP A 533 30.82 21.80 -6.96
N LEU A 534 30.02 20.99 -7.69
CA LEU A 534 29.34 21.44 -8.88
C LEU A 534 28.18 22.39 -8.51
N ASN A 535 28.32 23.65 -8.92
CA ASN A 535 27.26 24.64 -8.77
C ASN A 535 26.38 24.69 -10.02
N PHE A 536 25.24 24.00 -10.01
CA PHE A 536 24.27 24.03 -11.12
C PHE A 536 23.78 25.44 -11.49
N GLN A 537 23.93 26.45 -10.63
CA GLN A 537 23.54 27.83 -10.88
C GLN A 537 24.64 28.69 -11.51
N GLN A 538 25.75 28.09 -11.92
CA GLN A 538 26.80 28.75 -12.70
C GLN A 538 26.67 28.44 -14.19
N ALA A 539 27.03 29.39 -15.05
CA ALA A 539 27.13 29.17 -16.49
C ALA A 539 28.37 28.32 -16.82
N TYR A 540 28.19 27.28 -17.63
CA TYR A 540 29.26 26.38 -18.08
C TYR A 540 29.16 26.16 -19.59
N THR A 541 30.32 25.97 -20.21
CA THR A 541 30.46 25.41 -21.56
C THR A 541 30.56 23.87 -21.52
N GLU A 542 30.46 23.20 -22.67
CA GLU A 542 30.73 21.76 -22.76
C GLU A 542 32.15 21.41 -22.27
N ASP A 543 33.13 22.24 -22.63
CA ASP A 543 34.53 22.08 -22.21
C ASP A 543 34.70 22.23 -20.70
N ASP A 544 33.98 23.17 -20.07
CA ASP A 544 33.99 23.31 -18.61
C ASP A 544 33.46 22.05 -17.94
N VAL A 545 32.32 21.51 -18.41
CA VAL A 545 31.74 20.27 -17.88
C VAL A 545 32.70 19.10 -18.06
N TYR A 546 33.30 18.95 -19.25
CA TYR A 546 34.28 17.90 -19.50
C TYR A 546 35.51 18.00 -18.58
N ASN A 547 36.02 19.22 -18.35
CA ASN A 547 37.13 19.46 -17.44
C ASN A 547 36.76 19.17 -15.98
N ILE A 548 35.55 19.49 -15.55
CA ILE A 548 35.03 19.14 -14.21
C ILE A 548 34.99 17.62 -14.04
N ILE A 549 34.50 16.87 -15.04
CA ILE A 549 34.46 15.41 -14.98
C ILE A 549 35.89 14.86 -14.86
N LYS A 550 36.82 15.37 -15.69
CA LYS A 550 38.24 14.97 -15.64
C LYS A 550 38.92 15.27 -14.32
N SER A 551 38.48 16.29 -13.57
CA SER A 551 39.05 16.61 -12.26
C SER A 551 38.52 15.75 -11.11
N THR A 552 37.54 14.86 -11.36
CA THR A 552 37.02 13.95 -10.34
C THR A 552 37.85 12.66 -10.24
N THR A 553 37.95 12.14 -9.02
CA THR A 553 38.59 10.84 -8.75
C THR A 553 37.57 9.72 -8.82
N LEU A 554 37.98 8.54 -9.29
CA LEU A 554 37.15 7.34 -9.21
C LEU A 554 36.95 6.93 -7.74
N ILE A 555 35.71 6.67 -7.35
CA ILE A 555 35.36 6.20 -6.00
C ILE A 555 35.58 4.69 -5.84
N TYR A 556 35.59 3.94 -6.95
CA TYR A 556 35.90 2.51 -7.01
C TYR A 556 36.60 2.15 -8.32
N GLN A 557 37.20 0.97 -8.41
CA GLN A 557 37.74 0.48 -9.68
C GLN A 557 36.61 0.08 -10.64
N PRO A 558 36.80 0.22 -11.97
CA PRO A 558 35.79 -0.17 -12.94
C PRO A 558 35.37 -1.64 -12.80
N GLY A 559 34.06 -1.90 -12.83
CA GLY A 559 33.45 -3.21 -12.64
C GLY A 559 33.35 -3.69 -11.19
N GLN A 560 33.91 -2.97 -10.21
CA GLN A 560 33.92 -3.42 -8.82
C GLN A 560 32.55 -3.32 -8.13
N GLN A 561 31.81 -2.24 -8.37
CA GLN A 561 30.51 -1.97 -7.75
C GLN A 561 29.59 -1.22 -8.72
N PHE A 562 28.28 -1.37 -8.50
CA PHE A 562 27.29 -0.47 -9.07
C PHE A 562 27.25 0.84 -8.27
N SER A 563 27.39 1.97 -8.97
CA SER A 563 27.23 3.31 -8.40
C SER A 563 26.72 4.26 -9.47
N TYR A 564 25.45 4.66 -9.34
CA TYR A 564 24.75 5.48 -10.32
C TYR A 564 25.51 6.76 -10.67
N SER A 565 25.85 6.96 -11.96
CA SER A 565 26.68 8.07 -12.40
C SER A 565 26.08 8.87 -13.56
N ASN A 566 25.67 10.12 -13.30
CA ASN A 566 25.28 11.04 -14.38
C ASN A 566 26.48 11.41 -15.24
N PHE A 567 27.64 11.74 -14.65
CA PHE A 567 28.88 11.99 -15.40
C PHE A 567 29.26 10.84 -16.33
N GLY A 568 29.04 9.58 -15.94
CA GLY A 568 29.24 8.44 -16.82
C GLY A 568 28.39 8.50 -18.09
N TYR A 569 27.12 8.89 -17.96
CA TYR A 569 26.22 9.09 -19.11
C TYR A 569 26.55 10.36 -19.91
N ILE A 570 26.99 11.45 -19.27
CA ILE A 570 27.48 12.65 -19.99
C ILE A 570 28.67 12.28 -20.88
N MET A 571 29.58 11.43 -20.40
CA MET A 571 30.70 10.90 -21.20
C MET A 571 30.23 10.09 -22.42
N LEU A 572 29.11 9.35 -22.34
CA LEU A 572 28.50 8.69 -23.50
C LEU A 572 27.99 9.71 -24.52
N GLY A 573 27.47 10.85 -24.08
CA GLY A 573 27.12 11.98 -24.93
C GLY A 573 28.32 12.51 -25.72
N PHE A 574 29.42 12.82 -25.03
CA PHE A 574 30.66 13.24 -25.69
C PHE A 574 31.22 12.17 -26.63
N LEU A 575 31.05 10.89 -26.30
CA LEU A 575 31.48 9.77 -27.14
C LEU A 575 30.69 9.74 -28.45
N ILE A 576 29.36 9.90 -28.39
CA ILE A 576 28.50 10.03 -29.58
C ILE A 576 29.01 11.18 -30.44
N GLN A 577 29.33 12.34 -29.85
CA GLN A 577 29.83 13.48 -30.60
C GLN A 577 31.16 13.18 -31.31
N ARG A 578 32.13 12.58 -30.61
CA ARG A 578 33.46 12.25 -31.18
C ARG A 578 33.40 11.19 -32.27
N VAL A 579 32.52 10.21 -32.14
CA VAL A 579 32.40 9.11 -33.12
C VAL A 579 31.61 9.53 -34.36
N THR A 580 30.65 10.45 -34.22
CA THR A 580 29.72 10.81 -35.29
C THR A 580 29.96 12.18 -35.91
N ASN A 581 30.72 13.05 -35.25
CA ASN A 581 30.83 14.49 -35.55
C ASN A 581 29.48 15.23 -35.55
N GLN A 582 28.46 14.70 -34.86
CA GLN A 582 27.17 15.35 -34.63
C GLN A 582 27.03 15.73 -33.16
N SER A 583 26.31 16.82 -32.86
CA SER A 583 25.93 17.08 -31.48
C SER A 583 25.01 15.96 -30.97
N TYR A 584 25.05 15.69 -29.66
CA TYR A 584 24.19 14.68 -29.04
C TYR A 584 22.70 14.91 -29.36
N ALA A 585 22.25 16.17 -29.26
CA ALA A 585 20.87 16.56 -29.58
C ALA A 585 20.47 16.21 -31.02
N ASN A 586 21.33 16.52 -31.99
CA ASN A 586 21.07 16.27 -33.41
C ASN A 586 21.06 14.77 -33.70
N PHE A 587 21.97 14.01 -33.10
CA PHE A 587 22.02 12.56 -33.28
C PHE A 587 20.73 11.90 -32.80
N ILE A 588 20.27 12.22 -31.58
CA ILE A 588 19.03 11.67 -31.02
C ILE A 588 17.82 12.08 -31.88
N HIS A 589 17.76 13.32 -32.34
CA HIS A 589 16.68 13.80 -33.19
C HIS A 589 16.62 13.03 -34.53
N GLU A 590 17.73 12.97 -35.27
CA GLU A 590 17.75 12.37 -36.61
C GLU A 590 17.64 10.84 -36.60
N HIS A 591 18.20 10.18 -35.58
CA HIS A 591 18.31 8.73 -35.55
C HIS A 591 17.29 8.04 -34.65
N ILE A 592 16.62 8.75 -33.73
CA ILE A 592 15.60 8.17 -32.84
C ILE A 592 14.26 8.88 -32.99
N PHE A 593 14.17 10.18 -32.70
CA PHE A 593 12.86 10.85 -32.66
C PHE A 593 12.18 10.89 -34.04
N ARG A 594 12.93 11.28 -35.08
CA ARG A 594 12.40 11.41 -36.43
C ARG A 594 11.98 10.06 -37.03
N PRO A 595 12.79 8.97 -36.97
CA PRO A 595 12.38 7.66 -37.48
C PRO A 595 11.16 7.06 -36.77
N LEU A 596 11.03 7.31 -35.45
CA LEU A 596 9.87 6.86 -34.68
C LEU A 596 8.63 7.75 -34.85
N GLY A 597 8.75 8.89 -35.52
CA GLY A 597 7.65 9.84 -35.65
C GLY A 597 7.28 10.55 -34.34
N MET A 598 8.22 10.66 -33.40
CA MET A 598 8.09 11.44 -32.16
C MET A 598 8.21 12.93 -32.46
N LYS A 599 7.15 13.53 -33.02
CA LYS A 599 7.18 14.89 -33.60
C LYS A 599 7.37 16.01 -32.57
N THR A 600 7.03 15.76 -31.31
CA THR A 600 7.10 16.76 -30.24
C THR A 600 8.31 16.58 -29.34
N ALA A 601 8.85 15.37 -29.28
CA ALA A 601 10.08 15.04 -28.56
C ALA A 601 11.24 15.96 -28.91
N ARG A 602 11.94 16.46 -27.90
CA ARG A 602 13.08 17.38 -28.09
C ARG A 602 13.96 17.47 -26.85
N ILE A 603 15.18 17.96 -27.06
CA ILE A 603 16.05 18.36 -25.97
C ILE A 603 15.50 19.58 -25.24
N ILE A 604 15.87 19.75 -23.97
CA ILE A 604 15.45 20.90 -23.18
C ILE A 604 16.20 22.14 -23.68
N ASN A 605 15.45 23.20 -23.95
CA ASN A 605 15.99 24.50 -24.34
C ASN A 605 15.08 25.59 -23.75
N GLU A 606 15.65 26.40 -22.87
CA GLU A 606 14.97 27.40 -22.05
C GLU A 606 14.38 28.51 -22.92
N THR A 607 15.10 28.90 -23.97
CA THR A 607 14.74 30.00 -24.88
C THR A 607 13.69 29.60 -25.93
N SER A 608 13.52 28.31 -26.18
CA SER A 608 12.56 27.83 -27.18
C SER A 608 11.12 28.10 -26.74
N ILE A 609 10.26 28.48 -27.68
CA ILE A 609 8.82 28.52 -27.45
C ILE A 609 8.28 27.11 -27.66
N ILE A 610 7.76 26.49 -26.60
CA ILE A 610 7.25 25.12 -26.63
C ILE A 610 5.75 25.15 -26.30
N PRO A 611 4.87 24.79 -27.25
CA PRO A 611 3.45 24.62 -26.98
C PRO A 611 3.22 23.59 -25.87
N ASN A 612 2.26 23.87 -24.98
CA ASN A 612 1.91 23.02 -23.83
C ASN A 612 3.10 22.68 -22.90
N ARG A 613 4.13 23.53 -22.82
CA ARG A 613 5.23 23.36 -21.84
C ARG A 613 4.66 23.39 -20.42
N ALA A 614 4.94 22.35 -19.63
CA ALA A 614 4.68 22.37 -18.19
C ALA A 614 5.76 23.19 -17.45
N SER A 615 5.34 23.84 -16.37
CA SER A 615 6.25 24.39 -15.35
C SER A 615 6.56 23.31 -14.33
N GLY A 616 7.82 23.18 -13.93
CA GLY A 616 8.26 22.28 -12.87
C GLY A 616 8.26 22.97 -11.51
N TYR A 617 7.93 22.22 -10.47
CA TYR A 617 7.80 22.73 -9.11
C TYR A 617 8.63 21.92 -8.11
N VAL A 618 9.10 22.60 -7.06
CA VAL A 618 9.73 21.98 -5.89
C VAL A 618 8.99 22.40 -4.62
N PHE A 619 9.20 21.66 -3.54
CA PHE A 619 8.54 21.90 -2.26
C PHE A 619 9.58 22.27 -1.20
N ILE A 620 9.53 23.50 -0.69
CA ILE A 620 10.46 24.05 0.31
C ILE A 620 9.65 24.76 1.39
N ASP A 621 9.97 24.50 2.66
CA ASP A 621 9.35 25.15 3.83
C ASP A 621 7.80 25.15 3.79
N ASP A 622 7.21 24.00 3.48
CA ASP A 622 5.76 23.81 3.31
C ASP A 622 5.08 24.61 2.19
N HIS A 623 5.88 25.17 1.26
CA HIS A 623 5.41 25.91 0.11
C HIS A 623 5.84 25.27 -1.22
N ILE A 624 4.94 25.32 -2.20
CA ILE A 624 5.26 25.00 -3.59
C ILE A 624 5.91 26.23 -4.21
N ILE A 625 7.09 26.07 -4.78
CA ILE A 625 7.81 27.11 -5.52
C ILE A 625 8.22 26.58 -6.90
N ASN A 626 8.51 27.51 -7.83
CA ASN A 626 9.05 27.15 -9.13
C ASN A 626 10.40 26.44 -9.03
N GLN A 627 10.67 25.58 -10.00
CA GLN A 627 12.00 24.98 -10.18
C GLN A 627 13.10 26.06 -10.18
N PRO A 628 14.26 25.79 -9.56
CA PRO A 628 15.38 26.71 -9.63
C PRO A 628 15.94 26.78 -11.05
N TRP A 629 16.57 27.92 -11.39
CA TRP A 629 17.39 28.01 -12.59
C TRP A 629 18.59 27.05 -12.47
N VAL A 630 18.94 26.41 -13.58
CA VAL A 630 20.21 25.71 -13.71
C VAL A 630 20.88 26.09 -15.03
N SER A 631 22.17 25.84 -15.12
CA SER A 631 22.95 25.99 -16.33
C SER A 631 22.30 25.24 -17.50
N PRO A 632 21.95 25.92 -18.61
CA PRO A 632 21.36 25.30 -19.80
C PRO A 632 22.13 24.10 -20.32
N ILE A 633 23.45 24.06 -20.08
CA ILE A 633 24.26 22.94 -20.55
C ILE A 633 23.80 21.60 -19.98
N PHE A 634 23.45 21.54 -18.69
CA PHE A 634 22.97 20.30 -18.04
C PHE A 634 21.58 19.88 -18.51
N ASN A 635 20.85 20.76 -19.21
CA ASN A 635 19.59 20.44 -19.88
C ASN A 635 19.78 19.80 -21.26
N THR A 636 21.01 19.76 -21.76
CA THR A 636 21.32 19.27 -23.11
C THR A 636 22.27 18.07 -23.13
N MET A 637 22.65 17.58 -21.96
CA MET A 637 23.59 16.48 -21.82
C MET A 637 22.92 15.10 -21.86
N ALA A 638 23.74 14.06 -22.00
CA ALA A 638 23.27 12.69 -22.23
C ALA A 638 22.87 11.93 -20.95
N ASP A 639 22.78 12.61 -19.81
CA ASP A 639 22.28 12.05 -18.54
C ASP A 639 20.75 11.94 -18.49
N GLY A 640 20.06 12.33 -19.56
CA GLY A 640 18.75 11.76 -19.91
C GLY A 640 17.57 12.73 -19.93
N SER A 641 17.76 14.03 -19.70
CA SER A 641 16.62 14.95 -19.64
C SER A 641 16.19 15.46 -21.03
N PHE A 642 14.98 15.10 -21.44
CA PHE A 642 14.29 15.57 -22.65
C PHE A 642 12.90 16.11 -22.32
N TYR A 643 12.29 16.81 -23.27
CA TYR A 643 10.85 17.07 -23.26
C TYR A 643 10.10 16.00 -24.03
N PHE A 644 9.12 15.39 -23.36
CA PHE A 644 8.19 14.42 -23.95
C PHE A 644 6.75 14.71 -23.52
N ASN A 645 5.80 14.18 -24.30
CA ASN A 645 4.41 14.03 -23.90
C ASN A 645 3.98 12.55 -23.98
N ILE A 646 2.72 12.25 -23.67
CA ILE A 646 2.23 10.85 -23.66
C ILE A 646 2.35 10.20 -25.04
N TYR A 647 2.06 10.92 -26.13
CA TYR A 647 2.13 10.36 -27.48
C TYR A 647 3.55 10.05 -27.94
N ASP A 648 4.53 10.86 -27.53
CA ASP A 648 5.95 10.53 -27.75
C ASP A 648 6.30 9.21 -27.04
N MET A 649 5.85 9.02 -25.80
CA MET A 649 6.15 7.81 -25.04
C MET A 649 5.44 6.55 -25.55
N VAL A 650 4.28 6.69 -26.19
CA VAL A 650 3.63 5.58 -26.92
C VAL A 650 4.51 5.10 -28.07
N LYS A 651 5.13 6.02 -28.81
CA LYS A 651 6.05 5.68 -29.91
C LYS A 651 7.34 5.05 -29.41
N TRP A 652 7.83 5.50 -28.25
CA TRP A 652 8.95 4.84 -27.59
C TRP A 652 8.61 3.41 -27.16
N ASP A 653 7.44 3.18 -26.55
CA ASP A 653 7.01 1.83 -26.20
C ASP A 653 6.92 0.91 -27.42
N GLU A 654 6.30 1.38 -28.51
CA GLU A 654 6.22 0.66 -29.79
C GLU A 654 7.62 0.26 -30.31
N ALA A 655 8.57 1.21 -30.26
CA ALA A 655 9.93 1.00 -30.76
C ALA A 655 10.65 -0.16 -30.06
N LEU A 656 10.41 -0.33 -28.75
CA LEU A 656 11.04 -1.37 -27.92
C LEU A 656 10.51 -2.79 -28.20
N TYR A 657 9.52 -2.95 -29.08
CA TYR A 657 9.05 -4.26 -29.59
C TYR A 657 9.33 -4.44 -31.09
N SER A 658 10.07 -3.51 -31.71
CA SER A 658 10.26 -3.43 -33.16
C SER A 658 11.75 -3.50 -33.55
N ASP A 659 12.01 -3.71 -34.83
CA ASP A 659 13.35 -3.65 -35.41
C ASP A 659 13.70 -2.27 -36.01
N VAL A 660 12.93 -1.21 -35.68
CA VAL A 660 13.10 0.11 -36.31
C VAL A 660 14.45 0.75 -35.94
N LEU A 661 14.87 0.62 -34.68
CA LEU A 661 16.12 1.22 -34.17
C LEU A 661 17.29 0.23 -34.09
N LEU A 662 17.03 -0.99 -33.62
CA LEU A 662 18.03 -2.06 -33.53
C LEU A 662 17.51 -3.28 -34.30
N LYS A 663 18.36 -3.87 -35.13
CA LYS A 663 18.02 -5.03 -35.96
C LYS A 663 18.23 -6.36 -35.25
N ARG A 664 19.14 -6.42 -34.27
CA ARG A 664 19.49 -7.68 -33.60
C ARG A 664 18.80 -7.77 -32.24
N GLN A 665 18.05 -8.84 -32.01
CA GLN A 665 17.46 -9.14 -30.69
C GLN A 665 18.53 -9.18 -29.59
N ALA A 666 19.72 -9.70 -29.90
CA ALA A 666 20.85 -9.74 -28.97
C ALA A 666 21.24 -8.34 -28.43
N SER A 667 21.00 -7.26 -29.17
CA SER A 667 21.25 -5.90 -28.67
C SER A 667 20.24 -5.46 -27.62
N PHE A 668 18.96 -5.85 -27.75
CA PHE A 668 17.98 -5.67 -26.69
C PHE A 668 18.27 -6.55 -25.47
N ASP A 669 18.71 -7.79 -25.70
CA ASP A 669 19.09 -8.71 -24.62
C ASP A 669 20.25 -8.16 -23.79
N GLU A 670 21.26 -7.52 -24.43
CA GLU A 670 22.33 -6.79 -23.73
C GLU A 670 21.79 -5.61 -22.91
N MET A 671 20.86 -4.83 -23.47
CA MET A 671 20.27 -3.68 -22.76
C MET A 671 19.45 -4.07 -21.53
N TRP A 672 18.88 -5.27 -21.51
CA TRP A 672 18.01 -5.77 -20.45
C TRP A 672 18.60 -6.93 -19.66
N SER A 673 19.92 -7.12 -19.73
CA SER A 673 20.63 -8.09 -18.92
C SER A 673 21.18 -7.45 -17.65
N PRO A 674 21.11 -8.14 -16.49
CA PRO A 674 21.77 -7.68 -15.27
C PRO A 674 23.27 -7.48 -15.48
N VAL A 675 23.81 -6.38 -14.95
CA VAL A 675 25.24 -6.10 -15.04
C VAL A 675 26.03 -7.13 -14.25
N LYS A 676 27.15 -7.58 -14.84
CA LYS A 676 28.13 -8.44 -14.19
C LYS A 676 29.24 -7.58 -13.57
N LEU A 677 29.39 -7.68 -12.26
CA LEU A 677 30.47 -7.09 -11.47
C LEU A 677 31.65 -8.07 -11.37
N ASN A 678 32.79 -7.56 -10.94
CA ASN A 678 33.99 -8.35 -10.66
C ASN A 678 33.66 -9.45 -9.63
N GLY A 679 34.19 -10.66 -9.83
CA GLY A 679 33.95 -11.79 -8.92
C GLY A 679 32.63 -12.52 -9.13
N ASN A 680 32.00 -12.42 -10.32
CA ASN A 680 30.74 -13.09 -10.68
C ASN A 680 29.50 -12.65 -9.87
N ILE A 681 29.54 -11.46 -9.28
CA ILE A 681 28.37 -10.83 -8.64
C ILE A 681 27.55 -10.12 -9.73
N THR A 682 26.23 -10.17 -9.65
CA THR A 682 25.33 -9.39 -10.54
C THR A 682 24.64 -8.27 -9.78
N TYR A 683 24.26 -7.22 -10.51
CA TYR A 683 23.37 -6.17 -10.01
C TYR A 683 22.24 -5.97 -11.02
N GLU A 684 21.02 -5.76 -10.54
CA GLU A 684 19.80 -5.76 -11.35
C GLU A 684 19.59 -4.43 -12.10
N TYR A 685 20.58 -4.08 -12.94
CA TYR A 685 20.56 -2.91 -13.80
C TYR A 685 21.15 -3.25 -15.18
N GLY A 686 20.46 -2.86 -16.24
CA GLY A 686 20.87 -2.95 -17.64
C GLY A 686 21.29 -1.60 -18.21
N PHE A 687 21.21 -1.41 -19.53
CA PHE A 687 21.60 -0.15 -20.16
C PHE A 687 20.46 0.87 -20.08
N GLY A 688 20.42 1.63 -18.98
CA GLY A 688 19.40 2.66 -18.73
C GLY A 688 18.09 2.10 -18.15
N TRP A 689 18.13 0.90 -17.57
CA TRP A 689 16.97 0.19 -17.04
C TRP A 689 17.28 -0.50 -15.72
N SER A 690 16.44 -0.31 -14.71
CA SER A 690 16.39 -1.19 -13.56
C SER A 690 15.62 -2.45 -13.92
N LEU A 691 16.13 -3.59 -13.45
CA LEU A 691 15.57 -4.90 -13.73
C LEU A 691 14.98 -5.46 -12.43
N LEU A 692 13.77 -5.99 -12.52
CA LEU A 692 13.06 -6.57 -11.40
C LEU A 692 12.32 -7.80 -11.90
N GLU A 693 11.84 -8.60 -10.96
CA GLU A 693 11.00 -9.76 -11.23
C GLU A 693 9.67 -9.59 -10.52
N ALA A 694 8.57 -9.95 -11.16
CA ALA A 694 7.24 -10.02 -10.56
C ALA A 694 7.06 -11.32 -9.76
N ILE A 695 6.06 -11.38 -8.87
CA ILE A 695 5.73 -12.57 -8.05
C ILE A 695 5.53 -13.81 -8.94
N ASN A 696 4.87 -13.65 -10.09
CA ASN A 696 4.64 -14.72 -11.05
C ASN A 696 5.85 -15.06 -11.95
N GLY A 697 7.01 -14.44 -11.71
CA GLY A 697 8.24 -14.67 -12.48
C GLY A 697 8.37 -13.86 -13.77
N MET A 698 7.40 -12.99 -14.09
CA MET A 698 7.53 -12.07 -15.25
C MET A 698 8.59 -11.01 -14.99
N ARG A 699 9.23 -10.51 -16.04
CA ARG A 699 10.22 -9.45 -15.91
C ARG A 699 9.52 -8.11 -15.80
N ILE A 700 10.04 -7.28 -14.90
CA ILE A 700 9.66 -5.88 -14.80
C ILE A 700 10.90 -5.07 -15.16
N ILE A 701 10.79 -4.27 -16.21
CA ILE A 701 11.88 -3.41 -16.71
C ILE A 701 11.41 -1.97 -16.56
N GLU A 702 12.16 -1.17 -15.81
CA GLU A 702 11.67 0.13 -15.39
C GLU A 702 12.78 1.17 -15.27
N HIS A 703 12.39 2.45 -15.21
CA HIS A 703 13.31 3.51 -14.83
C HIS A 703 12.54 4.72 -14.32
N GLY A 704 13.02 5.30 -13.21
CA GLY A 704 12.53 6.57 -12.69
C GLY A 704 13.32 7.76 -13.22
N GLY A 705 12.68 8.92 -13.35
CA GLY A 705 13.34 10.16 -13.70
C GLY A 705 13.04 11.24 -12.68
N SER A 706 14.06 12.06 -12.37
CA SER A 706 13.89 13.28 -11.59
C SER A 706 14.82 14.34 -12.15
N TRP A 707 14.27 15.51 -12.46
CA TRP A 707 15.04 16.65 -12.93
C TRP A 707 14.20 17.93 -12.82
N GLN A 708 14.79 19.02 -12.30
CA GLN A 708 14.22 20.37 -12.31
C GLN A 708 12.71 20.48 -12.06
N GLY A 709 12.24 19.98 -10.92
CA GLY A 709 10.83 20.10 -10.56
C GLY A 709 9.90 19.11 -11.25
N PHE A 710 10.45 18.09 -11.92
CA PHE A 710 9.69 16.98 -12.52
C PHE A 710 10.10 15.64 -11.93
N ARG A 711 9.14 14.71 -11.89
CA ARG A 711 9.37 13.29 -11.64
C ARG A 711 8.60 12.45 -12.66
N THR A 712 9.20 11.36 -13.10
CA THR A 712 8.63 10.49 -14.13
C THR A 712 8.90 9.04 -13.80
N MET A 713 8.06 8.16 -14.35
CA MET A 713 8.25 6.73 -14.22
C MET A 713 7.79 6.02 -15.48
N ILE A 714 8.60 5.06 -15.92
CA ILE A 714 8.20 4.04 -16.89
C ILE A 714 8.36 2.66 -16.26
N VAL A 715 7.31 1.85 -16.31
CA VAL A 715 7.31 0.45 -15.86
C VAL A 715 6.80 -0.40 -17.02
N ARG A 716 7.60 -1.38 -17.46
CA ARG A 716 7.26 -2.27 -18.56
C ARG A 716 7.25 -3.72 -18.08
N VAL A 717 6.29 -4.49 -18.56
CA VAL A 717 6.24 -5.95 -18.40
C VAL A 717 6.22 -6.56 -19.80
N PRO A 718 7.40 -6.90 -20.37
CA PRO A 718 7.50 -7.37 -21.74
C PRO A 718 6.62 -8.58 -22.04
N GLU A 719 6.49 -9.52 -21.09
CA GLU A 719 5.68 -10.72 -21.23
C GLU A 719 4.17 -10.44 -21.27
N ASP A 720 3.72 -9.36 -20.62
CA ASP A 720 2.33 -8.86 -20.66
C ASP A 720 2.12 -7.81 -21.77
N GLU A 721 3.20 -7.46 -22.48
CA GLU A 721 3.29 -6.38 -23.47
C GLU A 721 2.82 -5.01 -22.94
N ARG A 722 2.76 -4.85 -21.62
CA ARG A 722 2.13 -3.69 -20.95
C ARG A 722 3.18 -2.72 -20.44
N THR A 723 2.90 -1.44 -20.64
CA THR A 723 3.73 -0.34 -20.15
C THR A 723 2.87 0.68 -19.42
N VAL A 724 3.30 1.09 -18.22
CA VAL A 724 2.74 2.24 -17.50
C VAL A 724 3.75 3.37 -17.60
N PHE A 725 3.29 4.54 -18.04
CA PHE A 725 4.09 5.75 -18.10
C PHE A 725 3.41 6.89 -17.35
N LEU A 726 4.15 7.55 -16.46
CA LEU A 726 3.66 8.62 -15.60
C LEU A 726 4.60 9.83 -15.67
N PHE A 727 4.02 11.02 -15.90
CA PHE A 727 4.69 12.32 -15.71
C PHE A 727 4.06 13.06 -14.53
N THR A 728 4.91 13.72 -13.73
CA THR A 728 4.47 14.72 -12.74
C THR A 728 5.37 15.95 -12.80
N ASN A 729 4.81 17.12 -12.49
CA ASN A 729 5.54 18.38 -12.39
C ASN A 729 5.83 18.78 -10.93
N MET A 730 6.17 17.80 -10.09
CA MET A 730 6.67 18.04 -8.73
C MET A 730 7.91 17.20 -8.46
N ASN A 731 9.00 17.84 -8.05
CA ASN A 731 10.16 17.16 -7.51
C ASN A 731 10.25 17.34 -5.99
N ARG A 732 9.83 16.31 -5.26
CA ARG A 732 9.94 16.20 -3.80
C ARG A 732 10.27 14.75 -3.43
N PRO A 733 11.09 14.47 -2.38
CA PRO A 733 11.39 13.10 -1.96
C PRO A 733 10.16 12.24 -1.68
N THR A 734 9.08 12.82 -1.16
CA THR A 734 7.82 12.12 -0.88
C THR A 734 7.00 11.80 -2.12
N VAL A 735 7.37 12.33 -3.30
CA VAL A 735 6.67 12.03 -4.55
C VAL A 735 7.18 10.69 -5.10
N ASP A 736 6.40 9.65 -4.85
CA ASP A 736 6.73 8.26 -5.17
C ASP A 736 6.05 7.81 -6.47
N VAL A 737 6.57 8.32 -7.59
CA VAL A 737 6.10 7.96 -8.94
C VAL A 737 6.28 6.48 -9.26
N ARG A 738 7.24 5.81 -8.61
CA ARG A 738 7.47 4.36 -8.77
C ARG A 738 6.30 3.60 -8.17
N LYS A 739 5.96 3.86 -6.90
CA LYS A 739 4.80 3.24 -6.26
C LYS A 739 3.52 3.49 -7.05
N ILE A 740 3.26 4.73 -7.47
CA ILE A 740 2.06 5.06 -8.25
C ILE A 740 1.97 4.23 -9.53
N ALA A 741 3.06 4.13 -10.31
CA ALA A 741 3.07 3.36 -11.54
C ALA A 741 2.86 1.86 -11.30
N HIS A 742 3.43 1.32 -10.21
CA HIS A 742 3.22 -0.07 -9.79
C HIS A 742 1.80 -0.34 -9.32
N ASP A 743 1.21 0.55 -8.50
CA ASP A 743 -0.18 0.44 -8.07
C ASP A 743 -1.12 0.42 -9.30
N VAL A 744 -0.86 1.28 -10.29
CA VAL A 744 -1.60 1.28 -11.56
C VAL A 744 -1.41 -0.03 -12.31
N LEU A 745 -0.19 -0.57 -12.39
CA LEU A 745 0.07 -1.86 -13.02
C LEU A 745 -0.70 -3.00 -12.32
N HIS A 746 -0.78 -2.98 -10.98
CA HIS A 746 -1.47 -4.00 -10.18
C HIS A 746 -2.98 -3.98 -10.35
N ILE A 747 -3.57 -2.81 -10.65
CA ILE A 747 -4.98 -2.70 -11.01
C ILE A 747 -5.31 -3.56 -12.24
N TYR A 748 -4.40 -3.63 -13.22
CA TYR A 748 -4.61 -4.47 -14.40
C TYR A 748 -4.23 -5.94 -14.18
N ASN A 749 -3.21 -6.21 -13.38
CA ASN A 749 -2.81 -7.57 -13.02
C ASN A 749 -2.03 -7.59 -11.70
N ALA A 750 -2.70 -8.05 -10.63
CA ALA A 750 -2.11 -8.10 -9.29
C ALA A 750 -0.93 -9.10 -9.15
N GLN A 751 -0.76 -10.05 -10.09
CA GLN A 751 0.40 -10.94 -10.10
C GLN A 751 1.70 -10.23 -10.54
N LEU A 752 1.59 -8.99 -11.04
CA LEU A 752 2.72 -8.12 -11.40
C LEU A 752 3.32 -7.37 -10.20
N ALA A 753 2.93 -7.73 -8.97
CA ALA A 753 3.63 -7.28 -7.78
C ALA A 753 5.11 -7.67 -7.84
N VAL A 754 6.00 -6.74 -7.50
CA VAL A 754 7.46 -6.96 -7.53
C VAL A 754 7.86 -7.98 -6.47
N LYS A 755 8.68 -8.97 -6.83
CA LYS A 755 9.34 -9.88 -5.90
C LYS A 755 10.28 -9.08 -5.01
N PRO A 756 10.38 -9.43 -3.72
CA PRO A 756 11.33 -8.79 -2.82
C PRO A 756 12.75 -8.99 -3.34
N THR A 757 13.37 -7.94 -3.86
CA THR A 757 14.81 -7.93 -4.14
C THR A 757 15.52 -7.49 -2.86
N PHE A 758 16.52 -8.25 -2.42
CA PHE A 758 17.42 -7.86 -1.34
C PHE A 758 18.19 -6.62 -1.80
N ASP A 759 17.79 -5.44 -1.34
CA ASP A 759 18.48 -4.20 -1.68
C ASP A 759 19.76 -4.11 -0.84
N TYR A 760 20.91 -4.33 -1.49
CA TYR A 760 22.24 -4.25 -0.87
C TYR A 760 22.72 -2.79 -0.69
N GLN A 761 21.94 -1.76 -1.05
CA GLN A 761 22.43 -0.38 -1.16
C GLN A 761 21.58 0.73 -0.52
N SER A 762 20.82 0.47 0.55
CA SER A 762 20.42 1.57 1.45
C SER A 762 21.49 1.80 2.52
N GLN A 763 22.60 2.46 2.13
CA GLN A 763 23.51 3.19 3.02
C GLN A 763 23.69 4.62 2.53
#